data_AF-A0A1H8QA06-F1
#
_entry.id   AF-A0A1H8QA06-F1
#
_cell.length_a   1.000
_cell.length_b   1.000
_cell.length_c   1.000
_cell.angle_alpha   90.00
_cell.angle_beta   90.00
_cell.angle_gamma   90.00
#
_symmetry.space_group_name_H-M   'P 1'
#
loop_
_entity.id
_entity.type
_entity.pdbx_description
1 polymer ?
#
loop_
_entity_poly.entity_id
_entity_poly.type
_entity_poly.pdbx_seq_one_letter_code
_entity_poly.pdbx_strand_id
1 'polypeptide(L)'
;MNPSFLKFSRRAAQVLPFVAALTLASGAKAEQVNLVGLNLSGAGFAGQVLPGVNGTNYIFPVEAYFKQWSGKGIKLIRFPIIWERLQPVLGGPLAPTYAALVDQTFANAQKYGMRIILDLHNYTFYRGSVIGSAAVPYDRYQEIMTRIAQRWSSQPSLYAYDIMNEPHDSMAQWPIAAQYGINGVRAVDKTKPIMIEGNGWSEATRWPLWNDSLLALKDPSDNLIFQAHSYFDESAGGNYTGIDVGKLSQDYGVERVRPFVEWLKKNRKKGMIGEFGVPDNDPRWLPLMDRMLAYLKQNCIPATYWAAGPGWGNYFLSVEPINGVDRPQWPTLRKYIDDSSCTAIGPFASSTGSTPASGTGATGGGTGATGGSGGSSSGNTGSSSGGSSGAAPATGGGNTGGSTTTGVTTAINDFTNEDWLHGVYRKAAGFSIPASAANVGAFKVGAQITPADGKSYKVTYAQVVGSNMSVFIESPQLDGNAYGYPKTLKTGTTTSSTPATVPGTTTGSTGSTGSTSSGSNSGSATPAVTTPVAEVKPAAGSGSTGSSGATTPATGSTATPTGSTGTPANSAKLNLVGLNFSGAAFAPQSLPGVLNVNYIMPGEAHFQQWSAKGVRLIRFPVIWERLQTRFFGSLEGAYTQQVTQVLELAKKYNMKVILALDNGGRYKGTLIGTGTVTNFNYWDLMYRLAYQWGNHAALYGYDIMGEPNGADSSWPVTAQSGIDGVRTMDRTHPVIVQGNAWGSAANWPSASNALLNLKDPANNIIYAANVYLDEDGSGTYAAQNMNNFDPQVGVNRVKPFVEWLKRNGKRGMIAEFGVPAGDSRWLTATDNLLAYLQQNCMPLTYWAAGPGWGTAALAVEPVNGVERPQWPTLKKYVDASNSCTAVGPR
;
A
#
# COMPACT_ATOMS: atom_id res chain seq x y z
N MET A 1 -77.21 7.08 56.22
CA MET A 1 -77.99 7.78 55.19
C MET A 1 -77.18 8.16 53.95
N ASN A 2 -76.10 8.96 53.92
CA ASN A 2 -74.97 9.22 54.85
C ASN A 2 -74.13 7.95 55.16
N PRO A 3 -72.78 8.05 55.21
CA PRO A 3 -71.99 7.11 54.40
C PRO A 3 -70.95 6.27 55.19
N SER A 4 -70.60 5.09 54.66
CA SER A 4 -69.85 4.07 55.39
C SER A 4 -68.52 3.68 54.74
N PHE A 5 -67.43 3.89 55.48
CA PHE A 5 -66.10 3.26 55.27
C PHE A 5 -66.04 1.88 55.95
N LEU A 6 -64.94 1.10 55.73
CA LEU A 6 -64.06 0.47 56.76
C LEU A 6 -63.56 -0.98 56.46
N LYS A 7 -62.25 -1.09 56.16
CA LYS A 7 -61.20 -1.98 56.76
C LYS A 7 -61.21 -3.53 56.67
N PHE A 8 -59.97 -4.07 56.73
CA PHE A 8 -59.51 -5.40 57.23
C PHE A 8 -59.87 -6.66 56.40
N SER A 9 -59.18 -7.83 56.49
CA SER A 9 -58.02 -8.26 57.31
C SER A 9 -57.14 -9.33 56.60
N ARG A 10 -56.03 -9.73 57.25
CA ARG A 10 -55.15 -10.87 56.90
C ARG A 10 -55.84 -12.24 57.02
N ARG A 11 -55.39 -13.23 56.23
CA ARG A 11 -55.17 -14.65 56.67
C ARG A 11 -53.92 -15.24 55.99
N ALA A 12 -53.41 -16.35 56.53
CA ALA A 12 -52.14 -16.99 56.14
C ALA A 12 -52.19 -18.52 56.34
N ALA A 13 -51.11 -19.21 55.95
CA ALA A 13 -50.90 -20.67 55.98
C ALA A 13 -51.73 -21.45 54.92
N GLN A 14 -51.28 -22.61 54.40
CA GLN A 14 -50.25 -23.55 54.90
C GLN A 14 -49.14 -23.89 53.87
N VAL A 15 -48.20 -24.74 54.29
CA VAL A 15 -46.97 -25.14 53.59
C VAL A 15 -47.03 -26.61 53.17
N LEU A 16 -46.48 -26.94 52.01
CA LEU A 16 -45.89 -28.27 51.71
C LEU A 16 -44.49 -28.09 51.08
N PRO A 17 -43.60 -29.08 51.19
CA PRO A 17 -42.15 -28.81 51.21
C PRO A 17 -41.51 -28.72 49.82
N PHE A 18 -40.56 -27.81 49.69
CA PHE A 18 -39.59 -27.80 48.60
C PHE A 18 -38.65 -29.01 48.75
N VAL A 19 -38.77 -30.01 47.89
CA VAL A 19 -37.69 -30.98 47.67
C VAL A 19 -36.63 -30.26 46.85
N ALA A 20 -35.59 -29.78 47.53
CA ALA A 20 -34.46 -29.12 46.90
C ALA A 20 -33.61 -30.14 46.12
N ALA A 21 -34.05 -30.47 44.91
CA ALA A 21 -33.23 -31.19 43.93
C ALA A 21 -32.03 -30.31 43.57
N LEU A 22 -30.90 -30.55 44.24
CA LEU A 22 -29.65 -29.81 44.02
C LEU A 22 -29.03 -30.24 42.69
N THR A 23 -29.63 -29.80 41.59
CA THR A 23 -29.05 -29.94 40.25
C THR A 23 -27.73 -29.21 40.24
N LEU A 24 -26.63 -29.97 40.25
CA LEU A 24 -25.29 -29.47 39.97
C LEU A 24 -25.29 -28.87 38.56
N ALA A 25 -25.51 -27.56 38.49
CA ALA A 25 -25.36 -26.79 37.26
C ALA A 25 -23.88 -26.80 36.90
N SER A 26 -23.47 -27.79 36.10
CA SER A 26 -22.16 -27.89 35.49
C SER A 26 -21.96 -26.66 34.62
N GLY A 27 -21.31 -25.64 35.18
CA GLY A 27 -21.05 -24.37 34.51
C GLY A 27 -20.38 -24.62 33.18
N ALA A 28 -21.11 -24.40 32.09
CA ALA A 28 -20.62 -24.63 30.74
C ALA A 28 -19.39 -23.74 30.53
N LYS A 29 -18.21 -24.35 30.43
CA LYS A 29 -17.00 -23.64 30.05
C LYS A 29 -17.22 -23.01 28.67
N ALA A 30 -16.83 -21.76 28.52
CA ALA A 30 -16.80 -21.12 27.21
C ALA A 30 -15.96 -21.96 26.25
N GLU A 31 -16.44 -22.09 25.01
CA GLU A 31 -15.75 -22.86 23.98
C GLU A 31 -14.46 -22.14 23.54
N GLN A 32 -13.39 -22.91 23.40
CA GLN A 32 -12.05 -22.40 23.11
C GLN A 32 -11.97 -21.83 21.67
N VAL A 33 -11.17 -20.78 21.49
CA VAL A 33 -11.18 -19.98 20.26
C VAL A 33 -10.23 -20.56 19.22
N ASN A 34 -10.69 -21.57 18.48
CA ASN A 34 -9.94 -22.25 17.44
C ASN A 34 -9.32 -21.26 16.42
N LEU A 35 -8.05 -20.88 16.62
CA LEU A 35 -7.43 -19.76 15.91
C LEU A 35 -7.14 -20.06 14.43
N VAL A 36 -6.99 -21.34 14.07
CA VAL A 36 -6.86 -21.79 12.67
C VAL A 36 -7.91 -22.84 12.34
N GLY A 37 -8.73 -22.53 11.35
CA GLY A 37 -9.61 -23.47 10.65
C GLY A 37 -9.26 -23.59 9.17
N LEU A 38 -10.08 -24.32 8.42
CA LEU A 38 -9.96 -24.46 6.96
C LEU A 38 -11.29 -24.15 6.26
N ASN A 39 -11.22 -23.55 5.07
CA ASN A 39 -12.33 -23.55 4.12
C ASN A 39 -12.37 -24.92 3.42
N LEU A 40 -13.38 -25.73 3.71
CA LEU A 40 -13.54 -27.10 3.19
C LEU A 40 -14.51 -27.10 2.00
N SER A 41 -14.11 -26.42 0.93
CA SER A 41 -14.95 -26.11 -0.22
C SER A 41 -15.21 -27.33 -1.12
N GLY A 42 -16.03 -27.13 -2.15
CA GLY A 42 -16.38 -28.15 -3.15
C GLY A 42 -17.87 -28.20 -3.47
N ALA A 43 -18.74 -27.93 -2.50
CA ALA A 43 -20.20 -27.95 -2.66
C ALA A 43 -20.75 -26.76 -3.49
N GLY A 44 -20.03 -25.64 -3.51
CA GLY A 44 -20.33 -24.47 -4.36
C GLY A 44 -19.73 -24.52 -5.78
N PHE A 45 -18.83 -25.47 -6.11
CA PHE A 45 -18.07 -25.47 -7.36
C PHE A 45 -18.95 -25.50 -8.62
N ALA A 46 -18.42 -24.94 -9.71
CA ALA A 46 -19.13 -24.76 -10.99
C ALA A 46 -20.55 -24.19 -10.81
N GLY A 47 -20.69 -23.08 -10.07
CA GLY A 47 -21.98 -22.46 -9.73
C GLY A 47 -22.84 -22.04 -10.93
N GLN A 48 -22.25 -21.91 -12.12
CA GLN A 48 -22.95 -21.72 -13.39
C GLN A 48 -23.71 -22.97 -13.88
N VAL A 49 -23.39 -24.16 -13.36
CA VAL A 49 -24.07 -25.42 -13.69
C VAL A 49 -25.09 -25.75 -12.59
N LEU A 50 -26.36 -25.44 -12.89
CA LEU A 50 -27.47 -25.51 -11.93
C LEU A 50 -28.57 -26.47 -12.42
N PRO A 51 -29.05 -27.42 -11.57
CA PRO A 51 -28.55 -27.70 -10.23
C PRO A 51 -27.15 -28.36 -10.23
N GLY A 52 -26.77 -29.01 -11.32
CA GLY A 52 -25.56 -29.83 -11.41
C GLY A 52 -25.65 -31.13 -10.59
N VAL A 53 -24.60 -31.95 -10.67
CA VAL A 53 -24.53 -33.28 -10.04
C VAL A 53 -23.34 -33.37 -9.08
N ASN A 54 -23.58 -33.90 -7.87
CA ASN A 54 -22.54 -34.17 -6.87
C ASN A 54 -21.58 -35.27 -7.36
N GLY A 55 -20.27 -35.06 -7.21
CA GLY A 55 -19.24 -35.93 -7.78
C GLY A 55 -18.98 -35.69 -9.28
N THR A 56 -19.51 -34.62 -9.87
CA THR A 56 -19.27 -34.28 -11.29
C THR A 56 -19.12 -32.79 -11.55
N ASN A 57 -20.07 -31.96 -11.09
CA ASN A 57 -19.98 -30.49 -11.22
C ASN A 57 -19.53 -29.82 -9.92
N TYR A 58 -19.99 -30.36 -8.79
CA TYR A 58 -19.60 -29.99 -7.44
C TYR A 58 -19.30 -31.27 -6.65
N ILE A 59 -18.57 -31.18 -5.54
CA ILE A 59 -18.18 -32.36 -4.75
C ILE A 59 -18.32 -32.04 -3.26
N PHE A 60 -19.18 -32.78 -2.55
CA PHE A 60 -19.21 -32.73 -1.09
C PHE A 60 -18.02 -33.52 -0.48
N PRO A 61 -17.34 -32.98 0.55
CA PRO A 61 -16.29 -33.71 1.26
C PRO A 61 -16.82 -34.99 1.91
N VAL A 62 -16.20 -36.13 1.59
CA VAL A 62 -16.48 -37.42 2.26
C VAL A 62 -15.86 -37.49 3.67
N GLU A 63 -16.30 -38.45 4.48
CA GLU A 63 -15.87 -38.64 5.88
C GLU A 63 -14.33 -38.60 6.07
N ALA A 64 -13.58 -39.12 5.09
CA ALA A 64 -12.12 -39.15 5.13
C ALA A 64 -11.46 -37.76 5.31
N TYR A 65 -12.03 -36.69 4.74
CA TYR A 65 -11.51 -35.33 4.91
C TYR A 65 -11.63 -34.84 6.36
N PHE A 66 -12.78 -35.09 7.01
CA PHE A 66 -13.00 -34.74 8.42
C PHE A 66 -12.07 -35.55 9.33
N LYS A 67 -11.91 -36.86 9.04
CA LYS A 67 -10.95 -37.73 9.75
C LYS A 67 -9.51 -37.23 9.62
N GLN A 68 -9.08 -36.87 8.40
CA GLN A 68 -7.75 -36.35 8.10
C GLN A 68 -7.49 -35.05 8.87
N TRP A 69 -8.37 -34.06 8.73
CA TRP A 69 -8.14 -32.73 9.29
C TRP A 69 -8.31 -32.68 10.81
N SER A 70 -9.25 -33.43 11.39
CA SER A 70 -9.34 -33.56 12.86
C SER A 70 -8.16 -34.34 13.45
N GLY A 71 -7.65 -35.37 12.76
CA GLY A 71 -6.43 -36.07 13.13
C GLY A 71 -5.16 -35.20 13.00
N LYS A 72 -5.20 -34.17 12.16
CA LYS A 72 -4.18 -33.10 12.06
C LYS A 72 -4.39 -31.95 13.07
N GLY A 73 -5.42 -32.01 13.91
CA GLY A 73 -5.71 -31.05 14.97
C GLY A 73 -6.74 -29.97 14.63
N ILE A 74 -7.21 -29.86 13.38
CA ILE A 74 -8.21 -28.85 12.99
C ILE A 74 -9.56 -29.14 13.66
N LYS A 75 -10.18 -28.09 14.22
CA LYS A 75 -11.49 -28.17 14.87
C LYS A 75 -12.52 -27.20 14.31
N LEU A 76 -12.12 -26.18 13.56
CA LEU A 76 -13.03 -25.24 12.89
C LEU A 76 -12.96 -25.41 11.37
N ILE A 77 -14.12 -25.48 10.73
CA ILE A 77 -14.28 -25.55 9.28
C ILE A 77 -15.28 -24.47 8.85
N ARG A 78 -14.94 -23.69 7.83
CA ARG A 78 -15.91 -22.89 7.05
C ARG A 78 -16.34 -23.71 5.84
N PHE A 79 -17.64 -23.78 5.56
CA PHE A 79 -18.23 -24.70 4.59
C PHE A 79 -19.12 -23.96 3.57
N PRO A 80 -18.53 -23.55 2.42
CA PRO A 80 -19.24 -22.86 1.35
C PRO A 80 -20.32 -23.71 0.64
N ILE A 81 -21.55 -23.19 0.61
CA ILE A 81 -22.69 -23.71 -0.17
C ILE A 81 -23.36 -22.59 -0.97
N ILE A 82 -24.05 -22.90 -2.07
CA ILE A 82 -24.73 -21.88 -2.90
C ILE A 82 -26.26 -21.97 -2.85
N TRP A 83 -26.91 -20.81 -2.79
CA TRP A 83 -28.35 -20.60 -2.69
C TRP A 83 -29.07 -21.27 -3.86
N GLU A 84 -28.58 -21.17 -5.09
CA GLU A 84 -29.19 -21.73 -6.29
C GLU A 84 -29.27 -23.26 -6.30
N ARG A 85 -28.45 -23.95 -5.50
CA ARG A 85 -28.55 -25.40 -5.28
C ARG A 85 -29.36 -25.73 -4.03
N LEU A 86 -29.21 -24.94 -2.97
CA LEU A 86 -29.95 -25.12 -1.74
C LEU A 86 -31.46 -24.83 -1.91
N GLN A 87 -31.84 -23.83 -2.69
CA GLN A 87 -33.21 -23.44 -3.02
C GLN A 87 -33.28 -23.07 -4.53
N PRO A 88 -33.49 -24.05 -5.43
CA PRO A 88 -33.44 -23.85 -6.88
C PRO A 88 -34.53 -22.95 -7.46
N VAL A 89 -35.64 -22.75 -6.72
CA VAL A 89 -36.74 -21.82 -7.05
C VAL A 89 -36.85 -20.83 -5.91
N LEU A 90 -36.69 -19.53 -6.18
CA LEU A 90 -36.67 -18.46 -5.17
C LEU A 90 -37.93 -18.50 -4.29
N GLY A 91 -37.75 -18.51 -2.95
CA GLY A 91 -38.85 -18.66 -1.99
C GLY A 91 -39.45 -20.08 -1.90
N GLY A 92 -38.96 -21.04 -2.67
CA GLY A 92 -39.38 -22.44 -2.64
C GLY A 92 -38.86 -23.22 -1.42
N PRO A 93 -39.14 -24.54 -1.34
CA PRO A 93 -38.52 -25.41 -0.34
C PRO A 93 -37.01 -25.56 -0.58
N LEU A 94 -36.29 -26.05 0.44
CA LEU A 94 -34.91 -26.48 0.28
C LEU A 94 -34.86 -27.74 -0.60
N ALA A 95 -33.89 -27.84 -1.51
CA ALA A 95 -33.69 -29.03 -2.34
C ALA A 95 -33.30 -30.23 -1.47
N PRO A 96 -34.10 -31.30 -1.40
CA PRO A 96 -33.91 -32.36 -0.40
C PRO A 96 -32.56 -33.06 -0.55
N THR A 97 -32.12 -33.34 -1.77
CA THR A 97 -30.83 -34.00 -2.04
C THR A 97 -29.63 -33.16 -1.62
N TYR A 98 -29.63 -31.85 -1.91
CA TYR A 98 -28.52 -30.96 -1.54
C TYR A 98 -28.52 -30.70 -0.02
N ALA A 99 -29.69 -30.51 0.58
CA ALA A 99 -29.82 -30.36 2.03
C ALA A 99 -29.39 -31.61 2.80
N ALA A 100 -29.68 -32.83 2.30
CA ALA A 100 -29.22 -34.08 2.89
C ALA A 100 -27.69 -34.25 2.85
N LEU A 101 -27.02 -33.75 1.81
CA LEU A 101 -25.56 -33.73 1.74
C LEU A 101 -24.96 -32.77 2.78
N VAL A 102 -25.62 -31.63 3.06
CA VAL A 102 -25.23 -30.71 4.15
C VAL A 102 -25.48 -31.33 5.53
N ASP A 103 -26.56 -32.09 5.73
CA ASP A 103 -26.77 -32.86 6.96
C ASP A 103 -25.63 -33.86 7.20
N GLN A 104 -25.16 -34.55 6.15
CA GLN A 104 -24.01 -35.46 6.23
C GLN A 104 -22.70 -34.74 6.54
N THR A 105 -22.50 -33.50 6.05
CA THR A 105 -21.38 -32.63 6.47
C THR A 105 -21.42 -32.37 7.98
N PHE A 106 -22.59 -31.98 8.54
CA PHE A 106 -22.73 -31.77 9.99
C PHE A 106 -22.49 -33.05 10.81
N ALA A 107 -22.98 -34.20 10.34
CA ALA A 107 -22.78 -35.49 10.98
C ALA A 107 -21.29 -35.92 10.97
N ASN A 108 -20.59 -35.75 9.84
CA ASN A 108 -19.16 -36.02 9.73
C ASN A 108 -18.34 -35.10 10.65
N ALA A 109 -18.66 -33.80 10.68
CA ALA A 109 -18.01 -32.84 11.58
C ALA A 109 -18.21 -33.23 13.05
N GLN A 110 -19.45 -33.56 13.46
CA GLN A 110 -19.76 -34.00 14.82
C GLN A 110 -19.01 -35.29 15.19
N LYS A 111 -18.97 -36.29 14.29
CA LYS A 111 -18.25 -37.56 14.48
C LYS A 111 -16.75 -37.37 14.77
N TYR A 112 -16.15 -36.29 14.26
CA TYR A 112 -14.74 -35.95 14.45
C TYR A 112 -14.48 -34.78 15.40
N GLY A 113 -15.48 -34.31 16.14
CA GLY A 113 -15.33 -33.20 17.09
C GLY A 113 -14.91 -31.89 16.42
N MET A 114 -15.46 -31.63 15.22
CA MET A 114 -15.24 -30.40 14.45
C MET A 114 -16.51 -29.55 14.45
N ARG A 115 -16.34 -28.24 14.35
CA ARG A 115 -17.40 -27.22 14.28
C ARG A 115 -17.44 -26.57 12.89
N ILE A 116 -18.63 -26.27 12.42
CA ILE A 116 -18.94 -25.79 11.07
C ILE A 116 -19.46 -24.35 11.13
N ILE A 117 -18.80 -23.43 10.43
CA ILE A 117 -19.39 -22.18 9.95
C ILE A 117 -20.06 -22.53 8.62
N LEU A 118 -21.38 -22.39 8.53
CA LEU A 118 -22.12 -22.65 7.29
C LEU A 118 -22.22 -21.36 6.50
N ASP A 119 -21.59 -21.31 5.33
CA ASP A 119 -21.42 -20.13 4.47
C ASP A 119 -22.34 -20.19 3.25
N LEU A 120 -23.14 -19.14 3.05
CA LEU A 120 -23.93 -18.93 1.84
C LEU A 120 -23.12 -18.13 0.80
N HIS A 121 -22.42 -18.86 -0.07
CA HIS A 121 -21.32 -18.36 -0.88
C HIS A 121 -21.79 -17.65 -2.17
N ASN A 122 -22.51 -16.54 -2.01
CA ASN A 122 -23.37 -15.96 -3.05
C ASN A 122 -23.12 -14.49 -3.45
N TYR A 123 -22.11 -13.80 -2.89
CA TYR A 123 -21.63 -12.50 -3.38
C TYR A 123 -22.65 -11.33 -3.36
N THR A 124 -23.77 -11.48 -2.64
CA THR A 124 -25.02 -10.67 -2.69
C THR A 124 -25.93 -10.83 -3.92
N PHE A 125 -25.73 -11.89 -4.72
CA PHE A 125 -26.56 -12.19 -5.90
C PHE A 125 -27.26 -13.55 -5.79
N TYR A 126 -28.43 -13.66 -6.43
CA TYR A 126 -29.09 -14.92 -6.76
C TYR A 126 -29.38 -14.94 -8.26
N ARG A 127 -28.84 -15.92 -8.98
CA ARG A 127 -28.93 -16.07 -10.44
C ARG A 127 -28.53 -14.77 -11.18
N GLY A 128 -27.51 -14.08 -10.69
CA GLY A 128 -27.01 -12.81 -11.23
C GLY A 128 -27.85 -11.57 -10.89
N SER A 129 -28.96 -11.71 -10.15
CA SER A 129 -29.76 -10.58 -9.67
C SER A 129 -29.40 -10.23 -8.23
N VAL A 130 -29.10 -8.95 -7.97
CA VAL A 130 -28.69 -8.46 -6.64
C VAL A 130 -29.86 -8.54 -5.64
N ILE A 131 -29.56 -8.92 -4.39
CA ILE A 131 -30.54 -8.91 -3.30
C ILE A 131 -31.02 -7.47 -3.06
N GLY A 132 -32.34 -7.28 -2.92
CA GLY A 132 -32.99 -5.98 -2.86
C GLY A 132 -33.50 -5.45 -4.19
N SER A 133 -33.19 -6.13 -5.31
CA SER A 133 -33.82 -5.86 -6.60
C SER A 133 -35.28 -6.36 -6.65
N ALA A 134 -36.03 -5.92 -7.67
CA ALA A 134 -37.38 -6.45 -7.92
C ALA A 134 -37.40 -7.96 -8.26
N ALA A 135 -36.29 -8.51 -8.77
CA ALA A 135 -36.14 -9.92 -9.08
C ALA A 135 -35.77 -10.77 -7.85
N VAL A 136 -35.05 -10.19 -6.88
CA VAL A 136 -34.65 -10.85 -5.63
C VAL A 136 -34.91 -9.90 -4.44
N PRO A 137 -36.17 -9.70 -4.02
CA PRO A 137 -36.48 -8.78 -2.92
C PRO A 137 -35.93 -9.27 -1.57
N TYR A 138 -35.73 -8.34 -0.63
CA TYR A 138 -35.11 -8.64 0.68
C TYR A 138 -35.87 -9.69 1.51
N ASP A 139 -37.18 -9.83 1.33
CA ASP A 139 -38.00 -10.81 2.03
C ASP A 139 -37.62 -12.26 1.65
N ARG A 140 -37.28 -12.51 0.37
CA ARG A 140 -36.80 -13.81 -0.13
C ARG A 140 -35.46 -14.21 0.49
N TYR A 141 -34.59 -13.23 0.73
CA TYR A 141 -33.31 -13.44 1.41
C TYR A 141 -33.51 -13.76 2.91
N GLN A 142 -34.39 -13.04 3.60
CA GLN A 142 -34.80 -13.41 4.96
C GLN A 142 -35.43 -14.81 5.00
N GLU A 143 -36.23 -15.18 3.98
CA GLU A 143 -36.87 -16.48 3.83
C GLU A 143 -35.89 -17.65 3.72
N ILE A 144 -34.79 -17.52 2.97
CA ILE A 144 -33.79 -18.58 2.88
C ILE A 144 -32.99 -18.69 4.18
N MET A 145 -32.59 -17.56 4.79
CA MET A 145 -31.87 -17.57 6.07
C MET A 145 -32.73 -18.14 7.20
N THR A 146 -34.05 -17.91 7.17
CA THR A 146 -35.01 -18.55 8.08
C THR A 146 -35.03 -20.06 7.89
N ARG A 147 -35.10 -20.57 6.64
CA ARG A 147 -35.09 -22.02 6.36
C ARG A 147 -33.77 -22.70 6.73
N ILE A 148 -32.64 -22.03 6.48
CA ILE A 148 -31.30 -22.47 6.90
C ILE A 148 -31.28 -22.68 8.42
N ALA A 149 -31.75 -21.70 9.19
CA ALA A 149 -31.80 -21.81 10.65
C ALA A 149 -32.85 -22.85 11.13
N GLN A 150 -34.02 -22.94 10.49
CA GLN A 150 -35.03 -23.97 10.78
C GLN A 150 -34.48 -25.39 10.64
N ARG A 151 -33.65 -25.68 9.63
CA ARG A 151 -33.10 -27.02 9.41
C ARG A 151 -31.91 -27.34 10.33
N TRP A 152 -31.02 -26.37 10.56
CA TRP A 152 -29.69 -26.66 11.14
C TRP A 152 -29.41 -26.06 12.52
N SER A 153 -30.30 -25.25 13.09
CA SER A 153 -30.11 -24.70 14.46
C SER A 153 -29.95 -25.77 15.56
N SER A 154 -30.48 -26.98 15.35
CA SER A 154 -30.33 -28.11 16.28
C SER A 154 -29.03 -28.92 16.10
N GLN A 155 -28.24 -28.67 15.05
CA GLN A 155 -27.01 -29.43 14.77
C GLN A 155 -25.91 -29.10 15.80
N PRO A 156 -25.41 -30.08 16.59
CA PRO A 156 -24.38 -29.83 17.60
C PRO A 156 -23.06 -29.31 17.03
N SER A 157 -22.73 -29.70 15.79
CA SER A 157 -21.53 -29.25 15.09
C SER A 157 -21.65 -27.85 14.47
N LEU A 158 -22.84 -27.26 14.34
CA LEU A 158 -22.99 -25.89 13.82
C LEU A 158 -22.39 -24.88 14.80
N TYR A 159 -21.36 -24.16 14.38
CA TYR A 159 -20.74 -23.04 15.11
C TYR A 159 -21.57 -21.78 14.95
N ALA A 160 -21.70 -21.30 13.72
CA ALA A 160 -22.24 -20.00 13.36
C ALA A 160 -22.86 -20.04 11.95
N TYR A 161 -23.71 -19.07 11.67
CA TYR A 161 -24.23 -18.82 10.32
C TYR A 161 -23.39 -17.74 9.67
N ASP A 162 -22.81 -18.04 8.52
CA ASP A 162 -22.16 -17.05 7.66
C ASP A 162 -23.11 -16.77 6.50
N ILE A 163 -23.64 -15.55 6.49
CA ILE A 163 -24.89 -15.27 5.80
C ILE A 163 -24.69 -14.92 4.32
N MET A 164 -23.48 -14.47 3.94
CA MET A 164 -23.14 -14.12 2.57
C MET A 164 -21.62 -13.96 2.38
N ASN A 165 -20.98 -14.84 1.60
CA ASN A 165 -19.59 -14.61 1.14
C ASN A 165 -19.47 -13.35 0.28
N GLU A 166 -18.39 -12.58 0.48
CA GLU A 166 -17.86 -11.51 -0.37
C GLU A 166 -18.89 -10.64 -1.11
N PRO A 167 -19.71 -9.85 -0.38
CA PRO A 167 -20.49 -8.77 -0.97
C PRO A 167 -19.63 -7.85 -1.89
N HIS A 168 -20.11 -7.58 -3.10
CA HIS A 168 -19.49 -6.59 -4.00
C HIS A 168 -20.55 -5.87 -4.84
N ASP A 169 -20.19 -4.68 -5.34
CA ASP A 169 -21.02 -3.81 -6.21
C ASP A 169 -22.44 -3.49 -5.68
N SER A 170 -22.65 -3.70 -4.38
CA SER A 170 -23.97 -3.70 -3.71
C SER A 170 -24.01 -2.78 -2.49
N MET A 171 -23.19 -1.73 -2.48
CA MET A 171 -22.98 -0.81 -1.35
C MET A 171 -24.25 -0.25 -0.68
N ALA A 172 -25.31 0.02 -1.45
CA ALA A 172 -26.57 0.53 -0.91
C ALA A 172 -27.50 -0.59 -0.40
N GLN A 173 -27.41 -1.77 -1.02
CA GLN A 173 -28.27 -2.92 -0.77
C GLN A 173 -27.75 -3.78 0.39
N TRP A 174 -26.44 -3.96 0.50
CA TRP A 174 -25.83 -4.94 1.42
C TRP A 174 -26.16 -4.68 2.90
N PRO A 175 -26.06 -3.47 3.46
CA PRO A 175 -26.43 -3.23 4.87
C PRO A 175 -27.90 -3.52 5.16
N ILE A 176 -28.78 -3.35 4.17
CA ILE A 176 -30.20 -3.69 4.27
C ILE A 176 -30.36 -5.21 4.20
N ALA A 177 -29.79 -5.87 3.19
CA ALA A 177 -29.82 -7.31 3.03
C ALA A 177 -29.28 -8.03 4.28
N ALA A 178 -28.10 -7.66 4.78
CA ALA A 178 -27.49 -8.20 5.98
C ALA A 178 -28.45 -8.17 7.19
N GLN A 179 -29.19 -7.07 7.39
CA GLN A 179 -30.19 -7.00 8.46
C GLN A 179 -31.35 -7.97 8.24
N TYR A 180 -31.85 -8.14 7.01
CA TYR A 180 -32.85 -9.17 6.69
C TYR A 180 -32.31 -10.60 6.90
N GLY A 181 -31.02 -10.85 6.61
CA GLY A 181 -30.36 -12.12 6.90
C GLY A 181 -30.25 -12.40 8.41
N ILE A 182 -29.81 -11.41 9.19
CA ILE A 182 -29.79 -11.47 10.67
C ILE A 182 -31.19 -11.76 11.20
N ASN A 183 -32.21 -11.03 10.73
CA ASN A 183 -33.61 -11.22 11.12
C ASN A 183 -34.09 -12.65 10.84
N GLY A 184 -33.71 -13.23 9.69
CA GLY A 184 -34.08 -14.59 9.29
C GLY A 184 -33.46 -15.66 10.19
N VAL A 185 -32.15 -15.56 10.47
CA VAL A 185 -31.48 -16.46 11.43
C VAL A 185 -32.10 -16.30 12.82
N ARG A 186 -32.26 -15.06 13.29
CA ARG A 186 -32.81 -14.73 14.61
C ARG A 186 -34.32 -14.97 14.74
N ALA A 187 -35.02 -15.34 13.67
CA ALA A 187 -36.38 -15.89 13.79
C ALA A 187 -36.39 -17.27 14.46
N VAL A 188 -35.26 -18.00 14.41
CA VAL A 188 -35.12 -19.38 14.93
C VAL A 188 -34.02 -19.49 15.98
N ASP A 189 -32.78 -19.14 15.62
CA ASP A 189 -31.60 -19.37 16.46
C ASP A 189 -31.22 -18.11 17.23
N LYS A 190 -31.47 -18.11 18.53
CA LYS A 190 -31.25 -16.96 19.42
C LYS A 190 -29.85 -16.90 20.03
N THR A 191 -28.96 -17.87 19.77
CA THR A 191 -27.70 -18.01 20.54
C THR A 191 -26.43 -18.04 19.68
N LYS A 192 -26.44 -18.73 18.53
CA LYS A 192 -25.21 -18.90 17.74
C LYS A 192 -24.72 -17.56 17.14
N PRO A 193 -23.41 -17.40 16.94
CA PRO A 193 -22.89 -16.24 16.23
C PRO A 193 -23.40 -16.15 14.80
N ILE A 194 -23.38 -14.93 14.26
CA ILE A 194 -23.66 -14.64 12.86
C ILE A 194 -22.43 -13.92 12.30
N MET A 195 -21.83 -14.47 11.24
CA MET A 195 -20.72 -13.83 10.54
C MET A 195 -21.28 -12.78 9.58
N ILE A 196 -20.65 -11.59 9.56
CA ILE A 196 -21.05 -10.44 8.76
C ILE A 196 -19.87 -10.01 7.90
N GLU A 197 -19.97 -10.30 6.61
CA GLU A 197 -18.99 -9.94 5.60
C GLU A 197 -19.17 -8.52 5.04
N GLY A 198 -18.15 -8.05 4.31
CA GLY A 198 -18.01 -6.67 3.90
C GLY A 198 -18.19 -6.46 2.40
N ASN A 199 -18.69 -5.28 2.02
CA ASN A 199 -18.66 -4.88 0.61
C ASN A 199 -17.22 -4.66 0.13
N GLY A 200 -17.02 -4.87 -1.17
CA GLY A 200 -15.70 -4.86 -1.80
C GLY A 200 -14.93 -6.16 -1.55
N TRP A 201 -15.57 -7.30 -1.78
CA TRP A 201 -14.99 -8.64 -1.65
C TRP A 201 -14.40 -8.91 -0.25
N SER A 202 -15.06 -8.39 0.79
CA SER A 202 -14.64 -8.51 2.20
C SER A 202 -13.18 -8.10 2.50
N GLU A 203 -12.49 -7.36 1.62
CA GLU A 203 -11.03 -7.21 1.72
C GLU A 203 -10.57 -6.52 3.02
N ALA A 204 -9.78 -7.21 3.84
CA ALA A 204 -9.31 -6.73 5.14
C ALA A 204 -8.45 -5.44 5.06
N THR A 205 -7.77 -5.20 3.94
CA THR A 205 -6.97 -3.98 3.73
C THR A 205 -7.82 -2.76 3.39
N ARG A 206 -8.91 -2.96 2.64
CA ARG A 206 -9.81 -1.91 2.16
C ARG A 206 -11.14 -1.87 2.94
N TRP A 207 -11.28 -2.68 3.97
CA TRP A 207 -12.45 -2.77 4.84
C TRP A 207 -13.00 -1.44 5.36
N PRO A 208 -12.18 -0.50 5.88
CA PRO A 208 -12.69 0.73 6.53
C PRO A 208 -13.41 1.70 5.59
N LEU A 209 -13.35 1.47 4.27
CA LEU A 209 -13.87 2.35 3.23
C LEU A 209 -15.35 2.13 2.94
N TRP A 210 -15.77 0.87 3.08
CA TRP A 210 -17.04 0.36 2.55
C TRP A 210 -18.00 -0.08 3.66
N ASN A 211 -17.47 -0.39 4.85
CA ASN A 211 -18.16 -1.19 5.86
C ASN A 211 -18.55 -0.46 7.15
N ASP A 212 -18.27 0.84 7.28
CA ASP A 212 -18.80 1.67 8.40
C ASP A 212 -20.36 1.67 8.41
N SER A 213 -21.01 1.44 7.27
CA SER A 213 -22.47 1.24 7.14
C SER A 213 -22.99 0.02 7.92
N LEU A 214 -22.17 -1.03 8.08
CA LEU A 214 -22.53 -2.25 8.80
C LEU A 214 -22.51 -2.07 10.33
N LEU A 215 -22.01 -0.94 10.83
CA LEU A 215 -22.09 -0.58 12.26
C LEU A 215 -23.52 -0.31 12.73
N ALA A 216 -24.44 -0.03 11.80
CA ALA A 216 -25.86 0.19 12.07
C ALA A 216 -26.67 -1.12 12.24
N LEU A 217 -26.08 -2.28 11.95
CA LEU A 217 -26.74 -3.59 12.09
C LEU A 217 -27.09 -3.91 13.54
N LYS A 218 -28.25 -4.54 13.73
CA LYS A 218 -28.83 -4.87 15.03
C LYS A 218 -29.04 -6.37 15.16
N ASP A 219 -28.34 -6.97 16.10
CA ASP A 219 -28.59 -8.33 16.58
C ASP A 219 -29.18 -8.28 18.00
N PRO A 220 -30.41 -8.79 18.26
CA PRO A 220 -30.95 -8.88 19.61
C PRO A 220 -30.13 -9.78 20.57
N SER A 221 -29.19 -10.57 20.05
CA SER A 221 -28.30 -11.44 20.83
C SER A 221 -26.87 -10.90 20.97
N ASP A 222 -26.55 -9.72 20.40
CA ASP A 222 -25.20 -9.08 20.36
C ASP A 222 -24.04 -10.06 20.02
N ASN A 223 -24.30 -10.97 19.08
CA ASN A 223 -23.38 -12.03 18.69
C ASN A 223 -23.03 -11.99 17.19
N LEU A 224 -22.89 -10.77 16.65
CA LEU A 224 -22.28 -10.54 15.36
C LEU A 224 -20.75 -10.63 15.46
N ILE A 225 -20.14 -11.27 14.48
CA ILE A 225 -18.69 -11.32 14.26
C ILE A 225 -18.47 -10.82 12.84
N PHE A 226 -17.63 -9.81 12.63
CA PHE A 226 -17.35 -9.33 11.28
C PHE A 226 -16.26 -10.22 10.64
N GLN A 227 -16.37 -10.48 9.34
CA GLN A 227 -15.49 -11.38 8.62
C GLN A 227 -14.86 -10.67 7.42
N ALA A 228 -13.53 -10.71 7.32
CA ALA A 228 -12.78 -10.07 6.24
C ALA A 228 -11.79 -11.04 5.60
N HIS A 229 -11.46 -10.87 4.32
CA HIS A 229 -10.59 -11.76 3.55
C HIS A 229 -9.23 -11.10 3.23
N SER A 230 -8.17 -11.89 3.11
CA SER A 230 -6.80 -11.38 3.00
C SER A 230 -5.89 -12.28 2.16
N TYR A 231 -5.72 -11.93 0.89
CA TYR A 231 -4.70 -12.49 0.00
C TYR A 231 -3.56 -11.48 -0.25
N PHE A 232 -2.33 -11.97 -0.42
CA PHE A 232 -1.12 -11.13 -0.50
C PHE A 232 -0.78 -10.69 -1.94
N ASP A 233 -1.61 -11.02 -2.93
CA ASP A 233 -1.61 -10.28 -4.20
C ASP A 233 -2.28 -8.91 -4.07
N GLU A 234 -2.11 -8.07 -5.10
CA GLU A 234 -2.51 -6.67 -5.13
C GLU A 234 -4.02 -6.45 -5.31
N SER A 235 -4.69 -7.41 -5.96
CA SER A 235 -6.15 -7.44 -6.14
C SER A 235 -6.89 -8.02 -4.94
N ALA A 236 -6.20 -8.62 -3.96
CA ALA A 236 -6.78 -9.42 -2.87
C ALA A 236 -7.55 -10.66 -3.34
N GLY A 237 -7.25 -11.19 -4.52
CA GLY A 237 -8.10 -12.21 -5.19
C GLY A 237 -7.54 -13.63 -5.24
N GLY A 238 -6.43 -13.93 -4.56
CA GLY A 238 -5.80 -15.26 -4.55
C GLY A 238 -5.11 -15.67 -5.87
N ASN A 239 -4.83 -14.73 -6.77
CA ASN A 239 -4.28 -14.97 -8.10
C ASN A 239 -2.74 -14.96 -8.15
N TYR A 240 -2.07 -14.21 -7.27
CA TYR A 240 -0.60 -14.20 -7.11
C TYR A 240 0.27 -13.95 -8.37
N THR A 241 -0.31 -13.40 -9.44
CA THR A 241 0.37 -13.16 -10.72
C THR A 241 1.39 -12.02 -10.65
N GLY A 242 2.63 -12.27 -11.09
CA GLY A 242 3.64 -11.23 -11.36
C GLY A 242 4.37 -10.66 -10.14
N ILE A 243 4.26 -11.28 -8.96
CA ILE A 243 4.80 -10.73 -7.70
C ILE A 243 6.21 -11.28 -7.43
N ASP A 244 7.17 -10.38 -7.18
CA ASP A 244 8.46 -10.75 -6.59
C ASP A 244 8.39 -10.64 -5.07
N VAL A 245 8.19 -11.78 -4.41
CA VAL A 245 8.08 -11.91 -2.94
C VAL A 245 9.30 -11.32 -2.22
N GLY A 246 10.47 -11.28 -2.87
CA GLY A 246 11.71 -10.73 -2.31
C GLY A 246 11.73 -9.20 -2.19
N LYS A 247 10.74 -8.51 -2.75
CA LYS A 247 10.56 -7.05 -2.62
C LYS A 247 9.44 -6.67 -1.65
N LEU A 248 8.71 -7.63 -1.10
CA LEU A 248 7.65 -7.37 -0.13
C LEU A 248 8.24 -7.14 1.27
N SER A 249 7.53 -6.33 2.06
CA SER A 249 7.77 -6.22 3.50
C SER A 249 7.66 -7.60 4.15
N GLN A 250 8.52 -7.90 5.14
CA GLN A 250 8.37 -9.13 5.94
C GLN A 250 7.04 -9.13 6.71
N ASP A 251 6.56 -7.94 7.10
CA ASP A 251 5.28 -7.76 7.77
C ASP A 251 4.12 -7.50 6.79
N TYR A 252 4.31 -7.72 5.48
CA TYR A 252 3.27 -7.45 4.46
C TYR A 252 1.96 -8.20 4.74
N GLY A 253 2.01 -9.44 5.23
CA GLY A 253 0.79 -10.15 5.66
C GLY A 253 0.06 -9.45 6.81
N VAL A 254 0.80 -8.88 7.77
CA VAL A 254 0.24 -8.04 8.84
C VAL A 254 -0.32 -6.73 8.28
N GLU A 255 0.37 -6.10 7.33
CA GLU A 255 -0.09 -4.89 6.65
C GLU A 255 -1.41 -5.09 5.91
N ARG A 256 -1.67 -6.28 5.34
CA ARG A 256 -2.94 -6.61 4.67
C ARG A 256 -4.12 -6.73 5.65
N VAL A 257 -3.94 -7.32 6.83
CA VAL A 257 -5.04 -7.50 7.82
C VAL A 257 -5.22 -6.33 8.79
N ARG A 258 -4.17 -5.55 9.06
CA ARG A 258 -4.17 -4.47 10.07
C ARG A 258 -5.31 -3.45 9.93
N PRO A 259 -5.71 -2.96 8.75
CA PRO A 259 -6.80 -1.98 8.64
C PRO A 259 -8.13 -2.48 9.18
N PHE A 260 -8.47 -3.75 8.93
CA PHE A 260 -9.63 -4.42 9.53
C PHE A 260 -9.48 -4.59 11.04
N VAL A 261 -8.32 -5.04 11.53
CA VAL A 261 -8.10 -5.24 12.98
C VAL A 261 -8.21 -3.93 13.78
N GLU A 262 -7.69 -2.83 13.25
CA GLU A 262 -7.82 -1.51 13.90
C GLU A 262 -9.24 -0.92 13.74
N TRP A 263 -9.97 -1.25 12.66
CA TRP A 263 -11.39 -0.93 12.51
C TRP A 263 -12.26 -1.65 13.56
N LEU A 264 -12.00 -2.93 13.81
CA LEU A 264 -12.66 -3.71 14.86
C LEU A 264 -12.42 -3.09 16.24
N LYS A 265 -11.18 -2.72 16.56
CA LYS A 265 -10.82 -2.03 17.82
C LYS A 265 -11.53 -0.68 17.97
N LYS A 266 -11.42 0.20 16.95
CA LYS A 266 -12.08 1.52 16.89
C LYS A 266 -13.57 1.40 17.23
N ASN A 267 -14.25 0.43 16.63
CA ASN A 267 -15.70 0.25 16.70
C ASN A 267 -16.17 -0.76 17.76
N ARG A 268 -15.24 -1.31 18.56
CA ARG A 268 -15.48 -2.32 19.61
C ARG A 268 -16.25 -3.56 19.11
N LYS A 269 -15.86 -4.08 17.94
CA LYS A 269 -16.48 -5.25 17.30
C LYS A 269 -15.58 -6.48 17.36
N LYS A 270 -16.19 -7.66 17.43
CA LYS A 270 -15.55 -8.98 17.27
C LYS A 270 -15.28 -9.23 15.79
N GLY A 271 -14.23 -9.97 15.42
CA GLY A 271 -14.03 -10.36 14.02
C GLY A 271 -13.13 -11.56 13.78
N MET A 272 -13.09 -12.00 12.52
CA MET A 272 -12.32 -13.15 12.01
C MET A 272 -11.79 -12.90 10.60
N ILE A 273 -10.79 -13.67 10.16
CA ILE A 273 -10.36 -13.72 8.76
C ILE A 273 -10.98 -14.95 8.07
N GLY A 274 -11.99 -14.72 7.23
CA GLY A 274 -12.77 -15.79 6.58
C GLY A 274 -11.97 -16.60 5.58
N GLU A 275 -11.11 -15.91 4.81
CA GLU A 275 -10.24 -16.51 3.83
C GLU A 275 -8.87 -15.84 3.82
N PHE A 276 -7.84 -16.67 3.76
CA PHE A 276 -6.47 -16.30 3.41
C PHE A 276 -5.77 -17.51 2.82
N GLY A 277 -4.93 -17.32 1.81
CA GLY A 277 -4.13 -18.38 1.21
C GLY A 277 -2.83 -17.83 0.65
N VAL A 278 -1.77 -18.65 0.64
CA VAL A 278 -0.49 -18.30 -0.01
C VAL A 278 0.01 -19.43 -0.92
N PRO A 279 0.74 -19.13 -2.02
CA PRO A 279 1.23 -20.16 -2.93
C PRO A 279 2.19 -21.19 -2.30
N ASP A 280 2.10 -22.42 -2.81
CA ASP A 280 3.02 -23.53 -2.56
C ASP A 280 4.38 -23.39 -3.27
N ASN A 281 4.47 -22.50 -4.27
CA ASN A 281 5.56 -22.43 -5.24
C ASN A 281 6.79 -21.59 -4.83
N ASP A 282 6.69 -20.79 -3.76
CA ASP A 282 7.79 -19.97 -3.26
C ASP A 282 7.79 -19.95 -1.72
N PRO A 283 8.83 -20.49 -1.04
CA PRO A 283 8.89 -20.53 0.42
C PRO A 283 8.96 -19.14 1.07
N ARG A 284 9.28 -18.07 0.31
CA ARG A 284 9.28 -16.68 0.81
C ARG A 284 7.91 -16.19 1.25
N TRP A 285 6.81 -16.85 0.85
CA TRP A 285 5.47 -16.55 1.36
C TRP A 285 5.25 -16.99 2.81
N LEU A 286 5.95 -18.04 3.26
CA LEU A 286 5.67 -18.69 4.55
C LEU A 286 5.98 -17.77 5.74
N PRO A 287 7.08 -16.99 5.79
CA PRO A 287 7.32 -16.02 6.87
C PRO A 287 6.30 -14.87 6.94
N LEU A 288 5.78 -14.41 5.80
CA LEU A 288 4.75 -13.36 5.74
C LEU A 288 3.42 -13.88 6.33
N MET A 289 3.06 -15.14 6.03
CA MET A 289 1.89 -15.81 6.62
C MET A 289 2.09 -16.08 8.13
N ASP A 290 3.29 -16.49 8.54
CA ASP A 290 3.66 -16.70 9.95
C ASP A 290 3.47 -15.44 10.79
N ARG A 291 3.97 -14.30 10.29
CA ARG A 291 3.81 -12.98 10.93
C ARG A 291 2.36 -12.52 10.99
N MET A 292 1.59 -12.75 9.91
CA MET A 292 0.15 -12.47 9.93
C MET A 292 -0.57 -13.28 11.00
N LEU A 293 -0.35 -14.60 11.06
CA LEU A 293 -0.98 -15.49 12.04
C LEU A 293 -0.56 -15.17 13.47
N ALA A 294 0.70 -14.78 13.69
CA ALA A 294 1.15 -14.27 14.99
C ALA A 294 0.39 -12.99 15.42
N TYR A 295 0.21 -12.03 14.51
CA TYR A 295 -0.56 -10.81 14.79
C TYR A 295 -2.05 -11.10 15.02
N LEU A 296 -2.67 -12.00 14.25
CA LEU A 296 -4.07 -12.40 14.46
C LEU A 296 -4.25 -13.10 15.82
N LYS A 297 -3.33 -14.00 16.20
CA LYS A 297 -3.29 -14.63 17.54
C LYS A 297 -3.14 -13.60 18.67
N GLN A 298 -2.27 -12.58 18.52
CA GLN A 298 -2.12 -11.49 19.50
C GLN A 298 -3.42 -10.68 19.72
N ASN A 299 -4.32 -10.67 18.75
CA ASN A 299 -5.62 -9.97 18.84
C ASN A 299 -6.80 -10.94 19.11
N CYS A 300 -6.54 -12.25 19.31
CA CYS A 300 -7.54 -13.31 19.39
C CYS A 300 -8.57 -13.31 18.25
N ILE A 301 -8.09 -13.07 17.02
CA ILE A 301 -8.89 -13.11 15.79
C ILE A 301 -8.61 -14.46 15.11
N PRO A 302 -9.59 -15.37 14.99
CA PRO A 302 -9.41 -16.64 14.30
C PRO A 302 -9.37 -16.45 12.78
N ALA A 303 -8.77 -17.41 12.06
CA ALA A 303 -8.64 -17.37 10.62
C ALA A 303 -8.90 -18.75 9.96
N THR A 304 -9.58 -18.76 8.82
CA THR A 304 -9.85 -19.98 8.03
C THR A 304 -9.05 -19.97 6.73
N TYR A 305 -8.17 -20.96 6.54
CA TYR A 305 -7.26 -21.02 5.39
C TYR A 305 -7.99 -21.45 4.10
N TRP A 306 -7.70 -20.79 2.99
CA TRP A 306 -8.14 -21.15 1.64
C TRP A 306 -6.99 -21.88 0.90
N ALA A 307 -7.10 -23.17 0.57
CA ALA A 307 -8.29 -24.01 0.67
C ALA A 307 -8.02 -25.51 0.92
N ALA A 308 -9.05 -26.20 1.42
CA ALA A 308 -9.09 -27.64 1.65
C ALA A 308 -10.35 -28.27 1.01
N GLY A 309 -10.49 -29.60 1.05
CA GLY A 309 -11.61 -30.35 0.47
C GLY A 309 -11.31 -30.98 -0.90
N PRO A 310 -12.29 -31.65 -1.53
CA PRO A 310 -12.12 -32.31 -2.82
C PRO A 310 -12.03 -31.35 -4.01
N GLY A 311 -11.32 -31.77 -5.07
CA GLY A 311 -11.43 -31.17 -6.41
C GLY A 311 -10.34 -30.16 -6.83
N TRP A 312 -9.32 -29.92 -6.03
CA TRP A 312 -8.33 -28.85 -6.27
C TRP A 312 -7.28 -29.12 -7.37
N GLY A 313 -6.94 -30.39 -7.65
CA GLY A 313 -5.87 -30.73 -8.60
C GLY A 313 -4.55 -30.03 -8.25
N ASN A 314 -4.01 -29.24 -9.19
CA ASN A 314 -2.75 -28.50 -9.04
C ASN A 314 -2.93 -27.07 -8.48
N TYR A 315 -4.04 -26.76 -7.80
CA TYR A 315 -4.29 -25.42 -7.28
C TYR A 315 -3.29 -25.03 -6.18
N PHE A 316 -2.48 -24.01 -6.46
CA PHE A 316 -1.30 -23.63 -5.68
C PHE A 316 -1.61 -23.12 -4.25
N LEU A 317 -2.85 -22.65 -3.98
CA LEU A 317 -3.29 -22.30 -2.63
C LEU A 317 -3.81 -23.51 -1.83
N SER A 318 -4.09 -24.65 -2.45
CA SER A 318 -4.68 -25.80 -1.75
C SER A 318 -3.70 -26.45 -0.76
N VAL A 319 -4.17 -26.68 0.47
CA VAL A 319 -3.42 -27.34 1.56
C VAL A 319 -3.65 -28.86 1.62
N GLU A 320 -4.49 -29.43 0.73
CA GLU A 320 -4.70 -30.88 0.67
C GLU A 320 -3.42 -31.66 0.31
N PRO A 321 -3.08 -32.73 1.05
CA PRO A 321 -1.89 -33.53 0.78
C PRO A 321 -1.91 -34.17 -0.63
N ILE A 322 -0.83 -34.01 -1.40
CA ILE A 322 -0.66 -34.67 -2.69
C ILE A 322 0.06 -36.01 -2.46
N ASN A 323 -0.56 -37.11 -2.86
CA ASN A 323 -0.05 -38.48 -2.64
C ASN A 323 0.32 -38.77 -1.17
N GLY A 324 -0.40 -38.15 -0.22
CA GLY A 324 -0.14 -38.25 1.22
C GLY A 324 0.95 -37.34 1.78
N VAL A 325 1.58 -36.50 0.93
CA VAL A 325 2.61 -35.53 1.34
C VAL A 325 1.98 -34.17 1.62
N ASP A 326 2.21 -33.64 2.82
CA ASP A 326 1.70 -32.35 3.27
C ASP A 326 2.24 -31.18 2.43
N ARG A 327 1.38 -30.20 2.14
CA ARG A 327 1.70 -29.03 1.29
C ARG A 327 2.58 -28.01 2.06
N PRO A 328 3.43 -27.20 1.38
CA PRO A 328 4.42 -26.32 2.03
C PRO A 328 3.86 -25.32 3.06
N GLN A 329 2.58 -24.95 2.95
CA GLN A 329 1.89 -24.02 3.86
C GLN A 329 1.54 -24.66 5.22
N TRP A 330 1.37 -25.99 5.26
CA TRP A 330 0.85 -26.71 6.42
C TRP A 330 1.75 -26.65 7.68
N PRO A 331 3.10 -26.77 7.59
CA PRO A 331 3.99 -26.62 8.75
C PRO A 331 3.86 -25.25 9.45
N THR A 332 3.55 -24.18 8.71
CA THR A 332 3.30 -22.86 9.27
C THR A 332 1.94 -22.78 9.96
N LEU A 333 0.87 -23.26 9.29
CA LEU A 333 -0.48 -23.31 9.86
C LEU A 333 -0.54 -24.10 11.17
N ARG A 334 0.16 -25.24 11.24
CA ARG A 334 0.22 -26.12 12.41
C ARG A 334 0.64 -25.40 13.70
N LYS A 335 1.49 -24.36 13.63
CA LYS A 335 1.98 -23.60 14.80
C LYS A 335 0.86 -22.89 15.59
N TYR A 336 -0.27 -22.62 14.94
CA TYR A 336 -1.35 -21.78 15.47
C TYR A 336 -2.63 -22.56 15.81
N ILE A 337 -2.55 -23.89 15.81
CA ILE A 337 -3.67 -24.77 16.21
C ILE A 337 -3.86 -24.81 17.73
N ASP A 338 -2.78 -24.63 18.52
CA ASP A 338 -2.89 -24.42 19.97
C ASP A 338 -3.31 -22.97 20.23
N ASP A 339 -4.49 -22.83 20.82
CA ASP A 339 -5.25 -21.60 21.05
C ASP A 339 -5.47 -21.28 22.55
N SER A 340 -4.77 -21.99 23.45
CA SER A 340 -4.91 -21.91 24.91
C SER A 340 -4.73 -20.50 25.52
N SER A 341 -4.27 -19.52 24.75
CA SER A 341 -4.17 -18.10 25.09
C SER A 341 -5.46 -17.28 24.87
N CYS A 342 -6.45 -17.78 24.12
CA CYS A 342 -7.63 -17.01 23.69
C CYS A 342 -8.94 -17.65 24.17
N THR A 343 -9.64 -16.93 25.07
CA THR A 343 -10.87 -17.41 25.73
C THR A 343 -12.17 -16.89 25.11
N ALA A 344 -12.10 -15.90 24.22
CA ALA A 344 -13.20 -15.42 23.39
C ALA A 344 -12.64 -14.72 22.13
N ILE A 345 -13.46 -14.58 21.08
CA ILE A 345 -13.06 -13.90 19.83
C ILE A 345 -12.93 -12.38 20.08
N GLY A 346 -11.75 -11.85 19.74
CA GLY A 346 -11.40 -10.44 19.86
C GLY A 346 -11.62 -9.63 18.58
N PRO A 347 -10.95 -8.47 18.42
CA PRO A 347 -10.02 -7.87 19.37
C PRO A 347 -10.72 -7.28 20.59
N PHE A 348 -10.16 -7.53 21.77
CA PHE A 348 -10.56 -6.83 22.98
C PHE A 348 -9.88 -5.46 23.02
N ALA A 349 -10.61 -4.44 23.48
CA ALA A 349 -9.97 -3.19 23.86
C ALA A 349 -9.00 -3.49 25.01
N SER A 350 -7.73 -3.11 24.86
CA SER A 350 -6.76 -3.21 25.94
C SER A 350 -7.28 -2.47 27.17
N SER A 351 -7.33 -3.15 28.30
CA SER A 351 -7.59 -2.48 29.58
C SER A 351 -6.51 -1.41 29.78
N THR A 352 -6.93 -0.24 30.28
CA THR A 352 -6.00 0.84 30.62
C THR A 352 -5.16 0.40 31.82
N GLY A 353 -4.04 -0.28 31.52
CA GLY A 353 -3.16 -0.86 32.53
C GLY A 353 -2.58 0.22 33.41
N SER A 354 -3.03 0.28 34.67
CA SER A 354 -2.48 1.14 35.70
C SER A 354 -0.97 0.95 35.78
N THR A 355 -0.21 2.04 35.63
CA THR A 355 1.25 2.02 35.64
C THR A 355 1.76 1.42 36.97
N PRO A 356 2.57 0.35 36.94
CA PRO A 356 3.28 -0.10 38.13
C PRO A 356 4.25 1.00 38.58
N ALA A 357 4.12 1.46 39.81
CA ALA A 357 4.90 2.58 40.31
C ALA A 357 6.40 2.23 40.43
N SER A 358 7.26 3.22 40.13
CA SER A 358 8.72 3.11 40.24
C SER A 358 9.14 2.85 41.69
N GLY A 359 9.69 1.68 42.00
CA GLY A 359 10.19 1.32 43.33
C GLY A 359 11.72 1.24 43.39
N THR A 360 12.38 2.27 43.92
CA THR A 360 13.84 2.30 44.10
C THR A 360 14.29 1.91 45.51
N GLY A 361 14.92 0.73 45.63
CA GLY A 361 16.08 0.46 46.51
C GLY A 361 15.98 0.60 48.05
N ALA A 362 15.97 -0.55 48.73
CA ALA A 362 16.52 -0.77 50.09
C ALA A 362 16.75 -2.29 50.28
N THR A 363 17.97 -2.84 50.17
CA THR A 363 19.03 -3.00 51.21
C THR A 363 18.71 -3.94 52.37
N GLY A 364 19.51 -5.00 52.52
CA GLY A 364 19.51 -5.94 53.67
C GLY A 364 18.95 -7.33 53.32
N GLY A 365 19.64 -8.44 53.57
CA GLY A 365 21.02 -8.64 54.05
C GLY A 365 21.52 -10.04 53.65
N GLY A 366 22.83 -10.29 53.68
CA GLY A 366 23.42 -11.50 53.07
C GLY A 366 24.29 -12.34 53.99
N THR A 367 24.21 -13.66 53.80
CA THR A 367 25.20 -14.69 54.17
C THR A 367 25.16 -15.77 53.08
N GLY A 368 26.26 -16.33 52.57
CA GLY A 368 27.66 -16.02 52.84
C GLY A 368 28.59 -17.23 52.68
N ALA A 369 29.00 -17.54 51.44
CA ALA A 369 30.13 -18.43 51.07
C ALA A 369 30.07 -19.90 51.56
N THR A 370 30.84 -20.87 51.07
CA THR A 370 31.80 -21.02 49.94
C THR A 370 31.30 -22.15 48.99
N GLY A 371 31.86 -22.49 47.83
CA GLY A 371 33.11 -22.13 47.16
C GLY A 371 34.05 -23.34 47.04
N GLY A 372 34.18 -23.92 45.83
CA GLY A 372 35.06 -25.06 45.56
C GLY A 372 34.89 -25.62 44.14
N SER A 373 35.99 -25.91 43.45
CA SER A 373 36.02 -26.50 42.11
C SER A 373 36.95 -27.72 42.10
N GLY A 374 36.63 -28.72 41.28
CA GLY A 374 37.43 -29.94 41.12
C GLY A 374 36.64 -31.04 40.41
N GLY A 375 37.19 -31.55 39.31
CA GLY A 375 36.65 -32.70 38.58
C GLY A 375 37.68 -33.82 38.46
N SER A 376 37.26 -35.00 38.00
CA SER A 376 38.15 -36.09 37.59
C SER A 376 37.46 -37.07 36.63
N SER A 377 38.26 -37.88 35.95
CA SER A 377 37.88 -38.68 34.78
C SER A 377 38.04 -40.20 34.96
N SER A 378 37.22 -40.98 34.26
CA SER A 378 37.44 -42.37 33.77
C SER A 378 36.12 -42.92 33.22
N GLY A 379 36.05 -43.96 32.39
CA GLY A 379 37.08 -44.79 31.73
C GLY A 379 36.44 -45.58 30.58
N ASN A 380 37.22 -46.28 29.74
CA ASN A 380 36.78 -46.77 28.42
C ASN A 380 37.08 -48.26 28.14
N THR A 381 36.11 -49.01 27.59
CA THR A 381 36.25 -50.28 26.83
C THR A 381 34.94 -50.57 26.05
N GLY A 382 34.90 -51.19 24.86
CA GLY A 382 35.98 -51.46 23.89
C GLY A 382 35.65 -52.56 22.85
N SER A 383 36.02 -52.35 21.57
CA SER A 383 36.19 -53.36 20.49
C SER A 383 34.96 -54.13 19.96
N SER A 384 34.95 -54.74 18.76
CA SER A 384 35.69 -54.58 17.47
C SER A 384 34.93 -55.43 16.39
N SER A 385 35.21 -55.47 15.08
CA SER A 385 36.23 -54.88 14.18
C SER A 385 35.51 -54.31 12.92
N GLY A 386 35.96 -54.26 11.65
CA GLY A 386 37.14 -54.71 10.87
C GLY A 386 36.76 -54.72 9.36
N GLY A 387 37.63 -54.63 8.35
CA GLY A 387 39.09 -54.47 8.26
C GLY A 387 39.48 -53.73 6.96
N SER A 388 40.77 -53.63 6.60
CA SER A 388 41.28 -52.63 5.63
C SER A 388 42.25 -53.18 4.57
N SER A 389 42.18 -52.64 3.34
CA SER A 389 43.32 -52.33 2.43
C SER A 389 42.80 -51.84 1.05
N GLY A 390 43.49 -50.97 0.28
CA GLY A 390 44.62 -50.10 0.63
C GLY A 390 45.72 -50.01 -0.44
N ALA A 391 45.62 -49.07 -1.40
CA ALA A 391 46.75 -48.63 -2.23
C ALA A 391 46.50 -47.27 -2.94
N ALA A 392 47.55 -46.46 -3.04
CA ALA A 392 47.75 -45.26 -3.87
C ALA A 392 49.26 -45.22 -4.22
N PRO A 393 49.83 -44.26 -4.99
CA PRO A 393 49.25 -43.05 -5.61
C PRO A 393 49.68 -42.81 -7.10
N ALA A 394 49.19 -41.72 -7.73
CA ALA A 394 50.02 -40.68 -8.39
C ALA A 394 49.21 -39.69 -9.27
N THR A 395 49.44 -38.39 -9.02
CA THR A 395 49.31 -37.20 -9.90
C THR A 395 48.81 -37.31 -11.35
N GLY A 396 47.85 -36.44 -11.73
CA GLY A 396 47.53 -36.10 -13.13
C GLY A 396 46.60 -34.88 -13.25
N GLY A 397 46.83 -34.01 -14.23
CA GLY A 397 46.08 -32.75 -14.41
C GLY A 397 44.64 -32.94 -14.89
N GLY A 398 43.76 -31.96 -14.59
CA GLY A 398 42.36 -31.95 -15.01
C GLY A 398 42.11 -31.31 -16.38
N ASN A 399 40.86 -31.35 -16.85
CA ASN A 399 40.38 -30.51 -17.95
C ASN A 399 38.89 -30.17 -17.77
N THR A 400 38.46 -28.99 -18.24
CA THR A 400 37.10 -28.47 -18.09
C THR A 400 36.24 -28.75 -19.32
N GLY A 401 35.21 -29.59 -19.16
CA GLY A 401 34.19 -29.80 -20.19
C GLY A 401 33.19 -28.65 -20.24
N GLY A 402 33.32 -27.75 -21.22
CA GLY A 402 32.33 -26.70 -21.48
C GLY A 402 31.05 -27.29 -22.10
N SER A 403 29.88 -26.97 -21.54
CA SER A 403 28.59 -27.44 -22.07
C SER A 403 28.07 -26.50 -23.17
N THR A 404 28.22 -26.91 -24.43
CA THR A 404 27.55 -26.27 -25.57
C THR A 404 26.08 -26.70 -25.63
N THR A 405 25.17 -25.77 -25.33
CA THR A 405 23.72 -25.96 -25.52
C THR A 405 23.31 -25.54 -26.92
N THR A 406 22.86 -26.51 -27.73
CA THR A 406 22.31 -26.27 -29.06
C THR A 406 21.03 -25.44 -28.98
N GLY A 407 20.89 -24.44 -29.85
CA GLY A 407 19.72 -23.56 -29.89
C GLY A 407 18.41 -24.30 -30.18
N VAL A 408 17.34 -23.99 -29.44
CA VAL A 408 16.03 -24.62 -29.61
C VAL A 408 15.32 -23.99 -30.80
N THR A 409 14.85 -24.82 -31.73
CA THR A 409 13.98 -24.43 -32.86
C THR A 409 12.57 -24.92 -32.60
N THR A 410 11.56 -24.09 -32.87
CA THR A 410 10.15 -24.50 -32.71
C THR A 410 9.25 -23.87 -33.78
N ALA A 411 8.08 -24.46 -34.01
CA ALA A 411 7.07 -23.91 -34.90
C ALA A 411 6.26 -22.80 -34.20
N ILE A 412 5.84 -21.81 -34.97
CA ILE A 412 4.84 -20.83 -34.56
C ILE A 412 3.46 -21.50 -34.66
N ASN A 413 2.54 -21.20 -33.76
CA ASN A 413 1.16 -21.73 -33.78
C ASN A 413 0.34 -21.04 -34.88
N ASP A 414 -0.49 -21.77 -35.64
CA ASP A 414 -1.38 -21.14 -36.64
C ASP A 414 -2.64 -20.51 -36.01
N PHE A 415 -2.44 -19.51 -35.15
CA PHE A 415 -3.54 -18.79 -34.50
C PHE A 415 -3.87 -17.51 -35.28
N THR A 416 -5.07 -17.47 -35.85
CA THR A 416 -5.61 -16.30 -36.55
C THR A 416 -6.97 -15.93 -35.96
N ASN A 417 -7.05 -14.78 -35.29
CA ASN A 417 -8.24 -14.19 -34.67
C ASN A 417 -8.05 -12.65 -34.54
N GLU A 418 -8.80 -11.98 -33.66
CA GLU A 418 -8.70 -10.51 -33.46
C GLU A 418 -7.38 -10.03 -32.83
N ASP A 419 -6.65 -10.91 -32.13
CA ASP A 419 -5.37 -10.61 -31.48
C ASP A 419 -4.17 -11.18 -32.23
N TRP A 420 -4.36 -12.24 -33.02
CA TRP A 420 -3.28 -13.01 -33.65
C TRP A 420 -3.48 -13.16 -35.16
N LEU A 421 -2.39 -13.20 -35.92
CA LEU A 421 -2.34 -13.48 -37.35
C LEU A 421 -1.23 -14.50 -37.60
N HIS A 422 -1.58 -15.73 -37.95
CA HIS A 422 -0.65 -16.86 -38.10
C HIS A 422 0.32 -17.00 -36.90
N GLY A 423 -0.20 -16.77 -35.68
CA GLY A 423 0.57 -16.83 -34.44
C GLY A 423 1.48 -15.63 -34.17
N VAL A 424 1.44 -14.56 -34.97
CA VAL A 424 2.06 -13.27 -34.65
C VAL A 424 1.03 -12.32 -34.03
N TYR A 425 1.39 -11.62 -32.97
CA TYR A 425 0.49 -10.73 -32.25
C TYR A 425 0.24 -9.42 -33.01
N ARG A 426 -1.03 -9.01 -33.16
CA ARG A 426 -1.45 -7.89 -34.00
C ARG A 426 -1.22 -6.49 -33.41
N LYS A 427 -0.67 -6.40 -32.20
CA LYS A 427 -0.51 -5.13 -31.44
C LYS A 427 0.92 -4.87 -30.96
N ALA A 428 1.85 -5.83 -31.11
CA ALA A 428 3.27 -5.72 -30.74
C ALA A 428 4.06 -6.88 -31.38
N ALA A 429 5.40 -6.82 -31.39
CA ALA A 429 6.22 -7.95 -31.86
C ALA A 429 6.19 -9.11 -30.85
N GLY A 430 5.35 -10.11 -31.13
CA GLY A 430 5.28 -11.34 -30.33
C GLY A 430 4.76 -12.54 -31.11
N PHE A 431 5.18 -13.73 -30.69
CA PHE A 431 4.90 -15.02 -31.31
C PHE A 431 4.20 -15.96 -30.34
N SER A 432 3.21 -16.71 -30.80
CA SER A 432 2.64 -17.86 -30.10
C SER A 432 3.35 -19.14 -30.54
N ILE A 433 3.88 -19.91 -29.58
CA ILE A 433 4.56 -21.20 -29.80
C ILE A 433 4.01 -22.25 -28.81
N PRO A 434 4.21 -23.55 -29.02
CA PRO A 434 3.80 -24.58 -28.05
C PRO A 434 4.55 -24.43 -26.71
N ALA A 435 3.89 -24.64 -25.57
CA ALA A 435 4.51 -24.60 -24.24
C ALA A 435 5.24 -25.91 -23.86
N SER A 436 6.08 -26.44 -24.77
CA SER A 436 6.93 -27.59 -24.46
C SER A 436 7.97 -27.22 -23.39
N ALA A 437 8.42 -28.18 -22.57
CA ALA A 437 9.44 -27.93 -21.56
C ALA A 437 10.75 -27.35 -22.16
N ALA A 438 11.11 -27.77 -23.38
CA ALA A 438 12.23 -27.20 -24.12
C ALA A 438 11.99 -25.73 -24.52
N ASN A 439 10.78 -25.40 -24.98
CA ASN A 439 10.44 -24.02 -25.34
C ASN A 439 10.41 -23.10 -24.11
N VAL A 440 9.78 -23.54 -23.02
CA VAL A 440 9.71 -22.78 -21.75
C VAL A 440 11.10 -22.54 -21.16
N GLY A 441 12.02 -23.52 -21.27
CA GLY A 441 13.40 -23.38 -20.83
C GLY A 441 14.26 -22.42 -21.67
N ALA A 442 13.90 -22.21 -22.95
CA ALA A 442 14.71 -21.50 -23.93
C ALA A 442 14.18 -20.10 -24.30
N PHE A 443 12.89 -19.95 -24.61
CA PHE A 443 12.25 -18.70 -25.03
C PHE A 443 11.80 -17.85 -23.83
N LYS A 444 12.74 -17.55 -22.94
CA LYS A 444 12.55 -16.76 -21.70
C LYS A 444 13.08 -15.34 -21.85
N VAL A 445 12.63 -14.43 -20.98
CA VAL A 445 13.07 -13.02 -20.97
C VAL A 445 14.61 -12.92 -20.93
N GLY A 446 15.17 -12.09 -21.80
CA GLY A 446 16.61 -11.93 -22.00
C GLY A 446 17.26 -12.94 -22.96
N ALA A 447 16.56 -14.00 -23.38
CA ALA A 447 17.06 -14.87 -24.45
C ALA A 447 17.12 -14.12 -25.79
N GLN A 448 18.13 -14.44 -26.61
CA GLN A 448 18.23 -13.95 -27.98
C GLN A 448 17.58 -14.94 -28.94
N ILE A 449 16.66 -14.47 -29.77
CA ILE A 449 15.86 -15.31 -30.67
C ILE A 449 15.86 -14.79 -32.11
N THR A 450 15.76 -15.70 -33.06
CA THR A 450 15.85 -15.44 -34.49
C THR A 450 14.56 -15.87 -35.20
N PRO A 451 13.73 -14.91 -35.64
CA PRO A 451 12.63 -15.11 -36.57
C PRO A 451 13.10 -15.38 -38.01
N ALA A 452 12.14 -15.45 -38.93
CA ALA A 452 12.38 -15.76 -40.34
C ALA A 452 13.14 -14.68 -41.15
N ASP A 453 13.41 -13.51 -40.59
CA ASP A 453 14.28 -12.48 -41.20
C ASP A 453 15.78 -12.70 -40.92
N GLY A 454 16.13 -13.71 -40.11
CA GLY A 454 17.51 -14.03 -39.75
C GLY A 454 18.15 -13.07 -38.74
N LYS A 455 17.44 -12.04 -38.27
CA LYS A 455 17.95 -11.09 -37.26
C LYS A 455 17.74 -11.66 -35.86
N SER A 456 18.59 -11.25 -34.93
CA SER A 456 18.52 -11.66 -33.53
C SER A 456 17.87 -10.57 -32.69
N TYR A 457 16.79 -10.90 -31.99
CA TYR A 457 16.03 -10.00 -31.12
C TYR A 457 15.93 -10.57 -29.71
N LYS A 458 15.98 -9.69 -28.72
CA LYS A 458 15.92 -10.06 -27.31
C LYS A 458 14.47 -10.25 -26.87
N VAL A 459 14.17 -11.33 -26.16
CA VAL A 459 12.86 -11.56 -25.53
C VAL A 459 12.65 -10.54 -24.40
N THR A 460 11.59 -9.75 -24.49
CA THR A 460 11.19 -8.74 -23.50
C THR A 460 10.15 -9.28 -22.52
N TYR A 461 9.25 -10.16 -22.98
CA TYR A 461 8.24 -10.81 -22.15
C TYR A 461 7.95 -12.23 -22.67
N ALA A 462 7.70 -13.18 -21.77
CA ALA A 462 7.30 -14.54 -22.12
C ALA A 462 6.29 -15.07 -21.09
N GLN A 463 5.22 -15.71 -21.55
CA GLN A 463 4.12 -16.18 -20.71
C GLN A 463 3.55 -17.51 -21.22
N VAL A 464 3.39 -18.50 -20.34
CA VAL A 464 2.68 -19.75 -20.62
C VAL A 464 1.17 -19.56 -20.37
N VAL A 465 0.34 -20.00 -21.31
CA VAL A 465 -1.12 -19.96 -21.28
C VAL A 465 -1.66 -21.30 -21.79
N GLY A 466 -2.00 -22.19 -20.87
CA GLY A 466 -2.41 -23.56 -21.20
C GLY A 466 -1.28 -24.35 -21.87
N SER A 467 -1.57 -24.95 -23.03
CA SER A 467 -0.60 -25.70 -23.85
C SER A 467 0.29 -24.81 -24.74
N ASN A 468 0.14 -23.49 -24.70
CA ASN A 468 0.83 -22.53 -25.56
C ASN A 468 1.61 -21.52 -24.73
N MET A 469 2.58 -20.83 -25.33
CA MET A 469 3.26 -19.70 -24.72
C MET A 469 3.43 -18.55 -25.72
N SER A 470 3.27 -17.33 -25.22
CA SER A 470 3.51 -16.11 -25.98
C SER A 470 4.91 -15.58 -25.68
N VAL A 471 5.65 -15.18 -26.72
CA VAL A 471 7.04 -14.73 -26.64
C VAL A 471 7.17 -13.40 -27.38
N PHE A 472 7.39 -12.32 -26.65
CA PHE A 472 7.49 -10.96 -27.16
C PHE A 472 8.94 -10.50 -27.20
N ILE A 473 9.28 -9.66 -28.17
CA ILE A 473 10.65 -9.24 -28.45
C ILE A 473 10.84 -7.72 -28.52
N GLU A 474 12.09 -7.29 -28.42
CA GLU A 474 12.54 -5.91 -28.60
C GLU A 474 12.54 -5.52 -30.10
N SER A 475 11.35 -5.36 -30.68
CA SER A 475 11.15 -4.99 -32.09
C SER A 475 9.80 -4.27 -32.30
N PRO A 476 9.66 -3.39 -33.31
CA PRO A 476 8.36 -2.91 -33.78
C PRO A 476 7.46 -4.07 -34.26
N GLN A 477 6.14 -3.85 -34.27
CA GLN A 477 5.17 -4.87 -34.69
C GLN A 477 5.53 -5.54 -36.03
N LEU A 478 5.42 -6.87 -36.04
CA LEU A 478 5.69 -7.71 -37.21
C LEU A 478 4.39 -8.07 -37.94
N ASP A 479 4.45 -8.22 -39.26
CA ASP A 479 3.35 -8.74 -40.06
C ASP A 479 3.25 -10.27 -39.93
N GLY A 480 2.07 -10.77 -39.57
CA GLY A 480 1.82 -12.21 -39.43
C GLY A 480 1.96 -13.00 -40.73
N ASN A 481 1.71 -12.39 -41.90
CA ASN A 481 1.94 -13.07 -43.19
C ASN A 481 3.45 -13.22 -43.46
N ALA A 482 4.24 -12.18 -43.17
CA ALA A 482 5.69 -12.19 -43.33
C ALA A 482 6.45 -12.99 -42.25
N TYR A 483 5.92 -13.14 -41.04
CA TYR A 483 6.65 -13.72 -39.89
C TYR A 483 6.01 -14.94 -39.20
N GLY A 484 4.73 -15.23 -39.44
CA GLY A 484 3.96 -16.28 -38.76
C GLY A 484 4.07 -17.70 -39.34
N TYR A 485 3.21 -18.59 -38.87
CA TYR A 485 3.04 -19.96 -39.37
C TYR A 485 2.98 -19.99 -40.92
N PRO A 486 3.65 -20.95 -41.60
CA PRO A 486 4.35 -22.14 -41.07
C PRO A 486 5.82 -21.89 -40.67
N LYS A 487 6.22 -20.65 -40.38
CA LYS A 487 7.62 -20.32 -40.06
C LYS A 487 7.99 -20.77 -38.65
N THR A 488 9.30 -20.81 -38.39
CA THR A 488 9.89 -21.28 -37.13
C THR A 488 10.63 -20.16 -36.41
N LEU A 489 10.72 -20.30 -35.09
CA LEU A 489 11.40 -19.39 -34.18
C LEU A 489 12.56 -20.15 -33.53
N LYS A 490 13.75 -19.54 -33.42
CA LYS A 490 14.98 -20.20 -32.94
C LYS A 490 15.63 -19.42 -31.81
N THR A 491 16.25 -20.08 -30.82
CA THR A 491 17.13 -19.40 -29.85
C THR A 491 18.59 -19.45 -30.29
N GLY A 492 19.35 -18.38 -30.01
CA GLY A 492 20.78 -18.32 -30.29
C GLY A 492 21.63 -19.22 -29.37
N THR A 493 22.77 -19.69 -29.86
CA THR A 493 23.76 -20.45 -29.08
C THR A 493 24.65 -19.52 -28.24
N THR A 494 24.64 -19.67 -26.92
CA THR A 494 25.49 -18.88 -26.02
C THR A 494 26.77 -19.62 -25.64
N THR A 495 27.91 -19.23 -26.20
CA THR A 495 29.24 -19.61 -25.71
C THR A 495 29.70 -18.63 -24.62
N SER A 496 29.93 -19.11 -23.40
CA SER A 496 30.55 -18.31 -22.34
C SER A 496 32.07 -18.39 -22.43
N SER A 497 32.75 -17.27 -22.69
CA SER A 497 34.20 -17.14 -22.58
C SER A 497 34.60 -16.23 -21.41
N THR A 498 35.45 -16.74 -20.53
CA THR A 498 36.09 -15.97 -19.45
C THR A 498 37.29 -15.19 -20.03
N PRO A 499 37.60 -13.95 -19.56
CA PRO A 499 38.70 -13.18 -20.12
C PRO A 499 40.09 -13.83 -19.89
N ALA A 500 40.95 -13.76 -20.90
CA ALA A 500 42.37 -14.14 -20.85
C ALA A 500 43.24 -13.13 -21.62
N THR A 501 44.53 -13.09 -21.31
CA THR A 501 45.38 -11.91 -21.52
C THR A 501 46.19 -11.91 -22.83
N VAL A 502 46.17 -10.77 -23.54
CA VAL A 502 47.21 -10.14 -24.40
C VAL A 502 48.52 -10.95 -24.56
N PRO A 503 48.98 -11.31 -25.79
CA PRO A 503 49.69 -10.33 -26.64
C PRO A 503 49.64 -10.53 -28.18
N GLY A 504 50.20 -9.56 -28.93
CA GLY A 504 50.84 -9.82 -30.23
C GLY A 504 50.30 -9.05 -31.43
N THR A 505 51.08 -8.07 -31.90
CA THR A 505 50.96 -7.40 -33.21
C THR A 505 51.11 -8.36 -34.40
N THR A 506 50.39 -8.12 -35.52
CA THR A 506 51.04 -7.75 -36.81
C THR A 506 50.06 -7.29 -37.90
N THR A 507 50.65 -6.64 -38.91
CA THR A 507 50.07 -5.97 -40.09
C THR A 507 49.39 -6.88 -41.12
N GLY A 508 48.38 -6.35 -41.82
CA GLY A 508 47.89 -6.86 -43.10
C GLY A 508 47.06 -5.81 -43.85
N SER A 509 47.55 -5.29 -44.99
CA SER A 509 46.90 -4.21 -45.76
C SER A 509 46.70 -4.60 -47.22
N THR A 510 45.51 -4.32 -47.77
CA THR A 510 45.09 -4.12 -49.19
C THR A 510 43.56 -4.29 -49.26
N GLY A 511 42.78 -3.64 -50.13
CA GLY A 511 42.97 -2.52 -51.05
C GLY A 511 41.60 -2.27 -51.75
N SER A 512 40.95 -1.11 -51.60
CA SER A 512 41.07 0.11 -52.44
C SER A 512 40.19 0.12 -53.72
N THR A 513 39.74 1.33 -54.14
CA THR A 513 38.75 1.66 -55.20
C THR A 513 37.28 1.33 -54.87
N GLY A 514 36.25 2.11 -55.24
CA GLY A 514 36.11 3.38 -55.98
C GLY A 514 34.80 3.37 -56.81
N SER A 515 34.06 4.45 -57.12
CA SER A 515 34.15 5.88 -56.77
C SER A 515 32.81 6.63 -57.00
N THR A 516 32.54 7.67 -56.20
CA THR A 516 31.75 8.90 -56.49
C THR A 516 30.49 8.90 -57.38
N SER A 517 29.33 9.22 -56.78
CA SER A 517 28.55 10.46 -57.01
C SER A 517 27.23 10.40 -56.18
N SER A 518 26.67 11.39 -55.47
CA SER A 518 26.87 12.84 -55.20
C SER A 518 25.61 13.65 -55.56
N GLY A 519 24.69 13.78 -54.60
CA GLY A 519 23.48 14.61 -54.69
C GLY A 519 22.98 14.98 -53.29
N SER A 520 22.73 16.26 -53.05
CA SER A 520 22.30 16.87 -51.78
C SER A 520 20.87 16.45 -51.36
N ASN A 521 20.42 16.59 -50.10
CA ASN A 521 20.77 17.65 -49.14
C ASN A 521 20.64 17.28 -47.63
N SER A 522 21.09 18.20 -46.78
CA SER A 522 20.97 18.28 -45.30
C SER A 522 19.67 17.78 -44.64
N GLY A 523 19.62 17.31 -43.39
CA GLY A 523 20.68 17.09 -42.39
C GLY A 523 20.58 17.95 -41.11
N SER A 524 20.70 17.32 -39.93
CA SER A 524 21.40 17.83 -38.73
C SER A 524 21.56 16.70 -37.70
N ALA A 525 22.68 16.65 -36.97
CA ALA A 525 23.00 15.59 -36.01
C ALA A 525 23.80 16.10 -34.81
N THR A 526 23.72 15.39 -33.70
CA THR A 526 24.44 15.68 -32.44
C THR A 526 25.96 15.52 -32.57
N PRO A 527 26.78 16.48 -32.11
CA PRO A 527 28.21 16.28 -31.92
C PRO A 527 28.51 15.66 -30.53
N ALA A 528 29.45 14.73 -30.49
CA ALA A 528 30.11 14.33 -29.25
C ALA A 528 31.33 15.25 -28.97
N VAL A 529 31.75 15.37 -27.70
CA VAL A 529 32.90 16.19 -27.30
C VAL A 529 33.93 15.35 -26.54
N THR A 530 35.19 15.52 -26.89
CA THR A 530 36.36 14.80 -26.38
C THR A 530 36.92 15.41 -25.08
N THR A 531 37.39 14.57 -24.16
CA THR A 531 38.11 14.98 -22.94
C THR A 531 39.64 15.00 -23.15
N PRO A 532 40.33 16.12 -22.86
CA PRO A 532 41.78 16.14 -22.63
C PRO A 532 42.12 15.73 -21.18
N VAL A 533 43.32 15.22 -20.96
CA VAL A 533 43.90 14.97 -19.62
C VAL A 533 45.13 15.87 -19.43
N ALA A 534 45.32 16.41 -18.22
CA ALA A 534 46.54 17.11 -17.80
C ALA A 534 46.86 16.77 -16.34
N GLU A 535 48.16 16.76 -16.00
CA GLU A 535 48.71 16.21 -14.77
C GLU A 535 49.55 17.26 -14.01
N VAL A 536 49.41 17.37 -12.68
CA VAL A 536 50.30 18.16 -11.81
C VAL A 536 50.49 17.47 -10.45
N LYS A 537 51.73 17.46 -9.93
CA LYS A 537 52.13 16.92 -8.61
C LYS A 537 52.08 17.98 -7.48
N PRO A 538 52.12 17.57 -6.19
CA PRO A 538 51.90 18.46 -5.05
C PRO A 538 53.17 19.20 -4.57
N ALA A 539 52.94 20.27 -3.78
CA ALA A 539 53.92 20.95 -2.92
C ALA A 539 53.27 21.33 -1.57
N ALA A 540 54.05 21.70 -0.56
CA ALA A 540 53.57 21.89 0.83
C ALA A 540 54.35 22.98 1.60
N GLY A 541 53.78 23.49 2.70
CA GLY A 541 54.56 24.02 3.83
C GLY A 541 54.10 25.33 4.49
N SER A 542 53.94 25.29 5.82
CA SER A 542 53.95 26.44 6.78
C SER A 542 52.79 27.47 6.69
N GLY A 543 52.35 28.15 7.76
CA GLY A 543 52.69 28.07 9.20
C GLY A 543 52.28 29.35 9.94
N SER A 544 52.51 29.42 11.27
CA SER A 544 52.25 30.58 12.17
C SER A 544 50.82 30.73 12.74
N THR A 545 50.69 31.54 13.80
CA THR A 545 50.27 31.13 15.16
C THR A 545 49.48 32.19 15.97
N GLY A 546 48.96 31.80 17.15
CA GLY A 546 48.33 32.67 18.18
C GLY A 546 46.97 32.12 18.65
N SER A 547 46.83 31.51 19.83
CA SER A 547 46.81 32.11 21.20
C SER A 547 45.63 33.09 21.36
N SER A 548 44.45 32.70 21.85
CA SER A 548 44.07 32.12 23.16
C SER A 548 43.93 33.16 24.29
N GLY A 549 42.85 33.04 25.07
CA GLY A 549 42.52 33.89 26.21
C GLY A 549 41.20 33.43 26.83
N ALA A 550 41.21 33.10 28.13
CA ALA A 550 40.05 32.61 28.87
C ALA A 550 40.04 33.22 30.27
N THR A 551 38.85 33.39 30.85
CA THR A 551 38.67 33.81 32.25
C THR A 551 37.38 33.22 32.82
N THR A 552 37.38 32.94 34.12
CA THR A 552 36.37 32.10 34.80
C THR A 552 35.77 32.86 36.03
N PRO A 553 34.94 32.28 36.91
CA PRO A 553 33.61 32.86 37.20
C PRO A 553 33.47 33.48 38.59
N ALA A 554 32.27 34.00 38.90
CA ALA A 554 31.85 34.35 40.25
C ALA A 554 30.45 33.81 40.59
N THR A 555 30.28 33.32 41.82
CA THR A 555 29.00 33.00 42.48
C THR A 555 28.36 34.28 43.05
N GLY A 556 27.08 34.34 43.43
CA GLY A 556 26.00 33.36 43.47
C GLY A 556 25.05 33.63 44.66
N SER A 557 23.76 33.26 44.59
CA SER A 557 22.84 33.25 45.74
C SER A 557 21.54 32.50 45.42
N THR A 558 20.87 31.98 46.46
CA THR A 558 19.74 31.04 46.34
C THR A 558 18.47 31.60 46.96
N ALA A 559 17.33 31.46 46.26
CA ALA A 559 16.00 31.63 46.84
C ALA A 559 14.97 30.75 46.10
N THR A 560 14.08 30.12 46.85
CA THR A 560 12.99 29.26 46.34
C THR A 560 11.74 29.60 47.16
N PRO A 561 10.56 29.82 46.54
CA PRO A 561 9.56 28.75 46.58
C PRO A 561 8.61 28.65 45.35
N THR A 562 7.92 27.50 45.26
CA THR A 562 6.58 27.30 44.66
C THR A 562 6.29 27.75 43.23
N GLY A 563 6.38 26.79 42.29
CA GLY A 563 5.15 26.12 41.83
C GLY A 563 4.24 26.81 40.82
N SER A 564 4.59 26.77 39.53
CA SER A 564 3.63 26.63 38.43
C SER A 564 4.31 26.04 37.19
N THR A 565 3.80 24.92 36.65
CA THR A 565 4.35 24.28 35.43
C THR A 565 3.79 24.91 34.15
N GLY A 566 4.04 26.21 33.98
CA GLY A 566 3.84 26.91 32.71
C GLY A 566 5.03 26.68 31.78
N THR A 567 4.89 25.80 30.78
CA THR A 567 5.92 25.63 29.74
C THR A 567 6.15 26.97 29.01
N PRO A 568 7.39 27.50 28.93
CA PRO A 568 7.66 28.74 28.23
C PRO A 568 7.30 28.62 26.73
N ALA A 569 6.31 29.39 26.29
CA ALA A 569 5.90 29.45 24.89
C ALA A 569 6.96 30.19 24.06
N ASN A 570 7.96 29.45 23.59
CA ASN A 570 9.06 29.98 22.79
C ASN A 570 8.54 30.36 21.39
N SER A 571 8.13 31.62 21.23
CA SER A 571 7.41 32.14 20.06
C SER A 571 8.35 32.37 18.86
N ALA A 572 8.79 31.25 18.28
CA ALA A 572 9.57 31.24 17.04
C ALA A 572 8.88 32.07 15.95
N LYS A 573 9.62 33.05 15.40
CA LYS A 573 9.11 33.95 14.36
C LYS A 573 8.84 33.20 13.07
N LEU A 574 7.84 33.64 12.33
CA LEU A 574 7.46 33.03 11.06
C LEU A 574 8.51 33.32 9.98
N ASN A 575 8.91 32.26 9.26
CA ASN A 575 9.73 32.35 8.06
C ASN A 575 8.83 32.82 6.90
N LEU A 576 8.93 34.10 6.53
CA LEU A 576 8.07 34.70 5.50
C LEU A 576 8.56 34.47 4.07
N VAL A 577 9.86 34.20 3.87
CA VAL A 577 10.42 33.83 2.56
C VAL A 577 11.09 32.47 2.65
N GLY A 578 10.63 31.55 1.80
CA GLY A 578 11.24 30.27 1.51
C GLY A 578 11.53 30.11 0.02
N LEU A 579 12.05 28.94 -0.37
CA LEU A 579 12.40 28.61 -1.75
C LEU A 579 11.72 27.31 -2.19
N ASN A 580 11.31 27.23 -3.45
CA ASN A 580 11.03 25.95 -4.09
C ASN A 580 12.37 25.26 -4.41
N PHE A 581 12.67 24.13 -3.76
CA PHE A 581 13.77 23.24 -4.14
C PHE A 581 13.22 22.23 -5.14
N SER A 582 13.28 22.56 -6.42
CA SER A 582 12.80 21.71 -7.50
C SER A 582 13.85 20.65 -7.90
N GLY A 583 13.60 19.96 -9.02
CA GLY A 583 14.48 18.91 -9.56
C GLY A 583 13.89 17.51 -9.44
N ALA A 584 13.24 17.18 -8.32
CA ALA A 584 12.68 15.85 -8.06
C ALA A 584 11.41 15.54 -8.90
N ALA A 585 10.66 16.58 -9.28
CA ALA A 585 9.51 16.52 -10.18
C ALA A 585 9.87 16.62 -11.68
N PHE A 586 11.12 16.91 -12.05
CA PHE A 586 11.51 17.20 -13.45
C PHE A 586 11.22 16.03 -14.42
N ALA A 587 10.99 16.38 -15.69
CA ALA A 587 10.60 15.45 -16.76
C ALA A 587 9.47 14.47 -16.35
N PRO A 588 8.26 14.95 -15.99
CA PRO A 588 7.13 14.11 -15.59
C PRO A 588 6.66 13.16 -16.70
N GLN A 589 7.01 13.40 -17.96
CA GLN A 589 6.82 12.47 -19.08
C GLN A 589 7.76 11.24 -19.05
N SER A 590 8.77 11.22 -18.18
CA SER A 590 9.75 10.15 -18.06
C SER A 590 9.60 9.43 -16.72
N LEU A 591 8.84 8.33 -16.74
CA LEU A 591 8.34 7.62 -15.56
C LEU A 591 8.83 6.16 -15.51
N PRO A 592 9.30 5.66 -14.35
CA PRO A 592 9.66 6.44 -13.14
C PRO A 592 10.84 7.39 -13.40
N GLY A 593 11.59 7.19 -14.49
CA GLY A 593 12.77 7.98 -14.84
C GLY A 593 13.99 7.62 -14.00
N VAL A 594 15.14 8.16 -14.39
CA VAL A 594 16.44 7.89 -13.78
C VAL A 594 16.98 9.14 -13.08
N LEU A 595 17.46 8.97 -11.85
CA LEU A 595 18.11 10.02 -11.06
C LEU A 595 19.36 10.54 -11.79
N ASN A 596 19.54 11.87 -11.78
CA ASN A 596 20.58 12.62 -12.50
C ASN A 596 20.49 12.54 -14.04
N VAL A 597 19.37 12.03 -14.59
CA VAL A 597 19.10 12.00 -16.04
C VAL A 597 17.76 12.64 -16.37
N ASN A 598 16.68 12.19 -15.72
CA ASN A 598 15.33 12.76 -15.90
C ASN A 598 14.94 13.71 -14.76
N TYR A 599 15.40 13.41 -13.55
CA TYR A 599 15.15 14.21 -12.34
C TYR A 599 16.40 14.24 -11.46
N ILE A 600 16.52 15.22 -10.58
CA ILE A 600 17.69 15.41 -9.72
C ILE A 600 17.28 15.85 -8.31
N MET A 601 17.97 15.32 -7.30
CA MET A 601 17.67 15.59 -5.89
C MET A 601 18.63 16.65 -5.33
N PRO A 602 18.18 17.61 -4.51
CA PRO A 602 19.06 18.59 -3.89
C PRO A 602 20.01 17.90 -2.90
N GLY A 603 21.30 17.88 -3.24
CA GLY A 603 22.37 17.41 -2.36
C GLY A 603 22.73 18.40 -1.25
N GLU A 604 23.53 17.95 -0.28
CA GLU A 604 23.91 18.67 0.96
C GLU A 604 24.34 20.13 0.74
N ALA A 605 25.12 20.41 -0.30
CA ALA A 605 25.63 21.75 -0.61
C ALA A 605 24.51 22.81 -0.76
N HIS A 606 23.36 22.46 -1.32
CA HIS A 606 22.23 23.38 -1.46
C HIS A 606 21.65 23.78 -0.09
N PHE A 607 21.49 22.80 0.81
CA PHE A 607 21.01 23.05 2.17
C PHE A 607 22.00 23.88 2.98
N GLN A 608 23.30 23.58 2.85
CA GLN A 608 24.36 24.38 3.47
C GLN A 608 24.35 25.83 2.98
N GLN A 609 24.33 26.04 1.66
CA GLN A 609 24.31 27.35 1.02
C GLN A 609 23.07 28.16 1.45
N TRP A 610 21.88 27.59 1.28
CA TRP A 610 20.63 28.31 1.56
C TRP A 610 20.37 28.50 3.07
N SER A 611 20.82 27.58 3.92
CA SER A 611 20.75 27.76 5.38
C SER A 611 21.76 28.82 5.88
N ALA A 612 22.99 28.87 5.33
CA ALA A 612 23.95 29.93 5.62
C ALA A 612 23.44 31.31 5.17
N LYS A 613 22.66 31.35 4.07
CA LYS A 613 21.94 32.53 3.58
C LYS A 613 20.71 32.94 4.41
N GLY A 614 20.38 32.20 5.47
CA GLY A 614 19.26 32.49 6.38
C GLY A 614 17.92 31.84 6.02
N VAL A 615 17.82 31.10 4.91
CA VAL A 615 16.56 30.45 4.49
C VAL A 615 16.22 29.30 5.45
N ARG A 616 14.97 29.23 5.91
CA ARG A 616 14.49 28.23 6.88
C ARG A 616 13.22 27.50 6.45
N LEU A 617 12.65 27.84 5.30
CA LEU A 617 11.47 27.19 4.71
C LEU A 617 11.76 26.78 3.27
N ILE A 618 11.41 25.55 2.92
CA ILE A 618 11.51 24.98 1.57
C ILE A 618 10.14 24.42 1.17
N ARG A 619 9.69 24.66 -0.07
CA ARG A 619 8.69 23.82 -0.75
C ARG A 619 9.43 22.83 -1.64
N PHE A 620 9.07 21.55 -1.60
CA PHE A 620 9.79 20.47 -2.27
C PHE A 620 8.84 19.67 -3.19
N PRO A 621 8.79 20.02 -4.49
CA PRO A 621 7.97 19.34 -5.49
C PRO A 621 8.39 17.90 -5.79
N VAL A 622 7.45 16.97 -5.64
CA VAL A 622 7.54 15.53 -5.95
C VAL A 622 6.30 15.08 -6.71
N ILE A 623 6.39 14.01 -7.52
CA ILE A 623 5.25 13.53 -8.32
C ILE A 623 4.76 12.13 -7.91
N TRP A 624 3.44 11.93 -7.92
CA TRP A 624 2.75 10.70 -7.55
C TRP A 624 3.30 9.50 -8.33
N GLU A 625 3.52 9.65 -9.63
CA GLU A 625 3.99 8.59 -10.52
C GLU A 625 5.39 8.06 -10.18
N ARG A 626 6.18 8.82 -9.40
CA ARG A 626 7.46 8.38 -8.81
C ARG A 626 7.35 7.95 -7.35
N LEU A 627 6.37 8.49 -6.62
CA LEU A 627 6.06 8.05 -5.26
C LEU A 627 5.37 6.69 -5.22
N GLN A 628 4.54 6.36 -6.21
CA GLN A 628 3.69 5.17 -6.23
C GLN A 628 3.34 4.81 -7.70
N THR A 629 3.99 3.80 -8.27
CA THR A 629 3.79 3.44 -9.70
C THR A 629 2.45 2.76 -9.99
N ARG A 630 1.70 2.36 -8.95
CA ARG A 630 0.44 1.62 -9.02
C ARG A 630 -0.44 1.91 -7.80
N PHE A 631 -1.75 1.99 -7.99
CA PHE A 631 -2.68 2.34 -6.90
C PHE A 631 -2.66 1.32 -5.75
N PHE A 632 -2.73 1.80 -4.51
CA PHE A 632 -2.69 0.97 -3.30
C PHE A 632 -1.36 0.22 -3.07
N GLY A 633 -0.38 0.37 -3.96
CA GLY A 633 0.98 -0.13 -3.79
C GLY A 633 1.73 0.58 -2.65
N SER A 634 2.79 -0.06 -2.15
CA SER A 634 3.82 0.60 -1.36
C SER A 634 4.35 1.85 -2.07
N LEU A 635 4.87 2.82 -1.31
CA LEU A 635 5.66 3.89 -1.93
C LEU A 635 6.94 3.30 -2.55
N GLU A 636 7.41 3.85 -3.67
CA GLU A 636 8.57 3.34 -4.40
C GLU A 636 9.84 3.51 -3.55
N GLY A 637 10.45 2.40 -3.14
CA GLY A 637 11.51 2.41 -2.12
C GLY A 637 12.67 3.35 -2.42
N ALA A 638 13.16 3.37 -3.67
CA ALA A 638 14.28 4.22 -4.07
C ALA A 638 13.94 5.73 -4.02
N TYR A 639 12.80 6.13 -4.57
CA TYR A 639 12.37 7.55 -4.55
C TYR A 639 11.98 7.99 -3.13
N THR A 640 11.33 7.11 -2.36
CA THR A 640 10.98 7.32 -0.95
C THR A 640 12.23 7.54 -0.07
N GLN A 641 13.30 6.77 -0.30
CA GLN A 641 14.60 6.99 0.36
C GLN A 641 15.22 8.35 -0.01
N GLN A 642 15.14 8.76 -1.27
CA GLN A 642 15.65 10.07 -1.72
C GLN A 642 14.89 11.24 -1.09
N VAL A 643 13.55 11.19 -1.05
CA VAL A 643 12.71 12.19 -0.35
C VAL A 643 13.01 12.20 1.16
N THR A 644 13.28 11.04 1.76
CA THR A 644 13.68 10.94 3.17
C THR A 644 15.06 11.57 3.41
N GLN A 645 16.01 11.41 2.48
CA GLN A 645 17.33 12.05 2.56
C GLN A 645 17.22 13.59 2.46
N VAL A 646 16.31 14.10 1.63
CA VAL A 646 15.99 15.54 1.54
C VAL A 646 15.45 16.07 2.88
N LEU A 647 14.60 15.32 3.55
CA LEU A 647 14.07 15.67 4.88
C LEU A 647 15.17 15.62 5.97
N GLU A 648 16.04 14.61 5.98
CA GLU A 648 17.19 14.54 6.91
C GLU A 648 18.24 15.64 6.66
N LEU A 649 18.46 16.06 5.41
CA LEU A 649 19.28 17.24 5.10
C LEU A 649 18.62 18.53 5.61
N ALA A 650 17.33 18.72 5.39
CA ALA A 650 16.61 19.88 5.94
C ALA A 650 16.74 19.96 7.48
N LYS A 651 16.56 18.83 8.16
CA LYS A 651 16.77 18.66 9.62
C LYS A 651 18.18 19.08 10.04
N LYS A 652 19.21 18.55 9.37
CA LYS A 652 20.64 18.86 9.63
C LYS A 652 20.95 20.36 9.53
N TYR A 653 20.32 21.06 8.59
CA TYR A 653 20.53 22.49 8.35
C TYR A 653 19.46 23.42 8.96
N ASN A 654 18.64 22.91 9.89
CA ASN A 654 17.57 23.64 10.58
C ASN A 654 16.57 24.32 9.60
N MET A 655 16.20 23.60 8.54
CA MET A 655 15.21 24.02 7.55
C MET A 655 13.95 23.16 7.68
N LYS A 656 12.79 23.74 7.37
CA LYS A 656 11.48 23.09 7.38
C LYS A 656 10.97 22.88 5.96
N VAL A 657 10.38 21.71 5.68
CA VAL A 657 9.97 21.27 4.34
C VAL A 657 8.45 21.14 4.22
N ILE A 658 7.87 21.89 3.30
CA ILE A 658 6.56 21.60 2.73
C ILE A 658 6.77 20.54 1.66
N LEU A 659 6.26 19.32 1.88
CA LEU A 659 6.27 18.27 0.87
C LEU A 659 5.12 18.55 -0.11
N ALA A 660 5.44 18.81 -1.38
CA ALA A 660 4.46 19.27 -2.37
C ALA A 660 4.24 18.23 -3.47
N LEU A 661 2.99 17.81 -3.68
CA LEU A 661 2.63 16.84 -4.71
C LEU A 661 2.29 17.56 -6.03
N ASP A 662 3.25 17.63 -6.94
CA ASP A 662 3.27 18.56 -8.07
C ASP A 662 2.61 17.95 -9.32
N ASN A 663 1.31 17.62 -9.20
CA ASN A 663 0.60 16.73 -10.11
C ASN A 663 -0.53 17.39 -10.94
N GLY A 664 -0.80 18.69 -10.77
CA GLY A 664 -1.82 19.41 -11.56
C GLY A 664 -3.24 18.83 -11.44
N GLY A 665 -3.56 18.15 -10.33
CA GLY A 665 -4.82 17.42 -10.14
C GLY A 665 -4.93 16.09 -10.90
N ARG A 666 -3.84 15.52 -11.41
CA ARG A 666 -3.82 14.34 -12.31
C ARG A 666 -2.90 13.21 -11.85
N TYR A 667 -3.17 12.00 -12.33
CA TYR A 667 -2.25 10.85 -12.29
C TYR A 667 -2.16 10.20 -13.67
N LYS A 668 -0.95 10.06 -14.19
CA LYS A 668 -0.65 9.54 -15.54
C LYS A 668 -1.49 10.25 -16.61
N GLY A 669 -1.64 11.56 -16.47
CA GLY A 669 -2.45 12.43 -17.34
C GLY A 669 -3.95 12.46 -17.06
N THR A 670 -4.51 11.47 -16.35
CA THR A 670 -5.95 11.39 -16.07
C THR A 670 -6.33 12.21 -14.83
N LEU A 671 -7.43 12.97 -14.90
CA LEU A 671 -7.88 13.84 -13.82
C LEU A 671 -8.43 13.04 -12.62
N ILE A 672 -7.99 13.38 -11.42
CA ILE A 672 -8.41 12.71 -10.18
C ILE A 672 -9.89 12.99 -9.92
N GLY A 673 -10.60 11.95 -9.48
CA GLY A 673 -12.06 11.93 -9.37
C GLY A 673 -12.77 11.57 -10.68
N THR A 674 -12.04 11.22 -11.75
CA THR A 674 -12.63 10.85 -13.05
C THR A 674 -12.06 9.54 -13.61
N GLY A 675 -12.88 8.81 -14.37
CA GLY A 675 -12.48 7.55 -15.00
C GLY A 675 -11.91 6.53 -14.01
N THR A 676 -10.69 6.07 -14.28
CA THR A 676 -9.97 5.07 -13.46
C THR A 676 -9.17 5.67 -12.29
N VAL A 677 -9.10 7.00 -12.16
CA VAL A 677 -8.34 7.68 -11.10
C VAL A 677 -9.32 8.29 -10.11
N THR A 678 -9.74 7.49 -9.13
CA THR A 678 -10.71 7.92 -8.12
C THR A 678 -10.08 8.85 -7.07
N ASN A 679 -10.91 9.66 -6.40
CA ASN A 679 -10.48 10.40 -5.20
C ASN A 679 -9.91 9.47 -4.11
N PHE A 680 -10.36 8.22 -4.05
CA PHE A 680 -9.85 7.25 -3.09
C PHE A 680 -8.42 6.75 -3.41
N ASN A 681 -8.05 6.66 -4.69
CA ASN A 681 -6.64 6.39 -5.05
C ASN A 681 -5.71 7.49 -4.54
N TYR A 682 -6.19 8.74 -4.56
CA TYR A 682 -5.46 9.90 -4.07
C TYR A 682 -5.46 9.99 -2.53
N TRP A 683 -6.57 9.65 -1.85
CA TRP A 683 -6.59 9.43 -0.40
C TRP A 683 -5.51 8.45 0.05
N ASP A 684 -5.36 7.32 -0.66
CA ASP A 684 -4.40 6.26 -0.34
C ASP A 684 -2.95 6.75 -0.44
N LEU A 685 -2.62 7.52 -1.47
CA LEU A 685 -1.33 8.18 -1.56
C LEU A 685 -1.12 9.10 -0.35
N MET A 686 -2.05 10.03 -0.09
CA MET A 686 -1.89 11.04 0.97
C MET A 686 -1.79 10.42 2.36
N TYR A 687 -2.55 9.35 2.62
CA TYR A 687 -2.41 8.48 3.78
C TYR A 687 -0.99 7.88 3.89
N ARG A 688 -0.41 7.38 2.79
CA ARG A 688 0.96 6.84 2.78
C ARG A 688 2.03 7.91 2.98
N LEU A 689 1.89 9.10 2.41
CA LEU A 689 2.83 10.22 2.66
C LEU A 689 2.79 10.64 4.13
N ALA A 690 1.60 10.64 4.73
CA ALA A 690 1.41 10.94 6.15
C ALA A 690 1.94 9.83 7.07
N TYR A 691 1.70 8.56 6.75
CA TYR A 691 2.28 7.41 7.43
C TYR A 691 3.82 7.44 7.42
N GLN A 692 4.42 7.73 6.25
CA GLN A 692 5.86 7.65 6.04
C GLN A 692 6.63 8.81 6.70
N TRP A 693 6.08 10.04 6.70
CA TRP A 693 6.82 11.24 7.10
C TRP A 693 6.18 12.12 8.18
N GLY A 694 4.96 11.83 8.66
CA GLY A 694 4.27 12.68 9.64
C GLY A 694 4.99 12.84 10.99
N ASN A 695 5.90 11.93 11.33
CA ASN A 695 6.76 12.01 12.52
C ASN A 695 8.15 12.63 12.24
N HIS A 696 8.44 13.09 11.01
CA HIS A 696 9.77 13.58 10.65
C HIS A 696 10.01 15.02 11.12
N ALA A 697 11.07 15.22 11.91
CA ALA A 697 11.35 16.49 12.59
C ALA A 697 11.52 17.72 11.66
N ALA A 698 11.88 17.55 10.39
CA ALA A 698 11.99 18.64 9.41
C ALA A 698 10.71 18.89 8.60
N LEU A 699 9.69 18.04 8.71
CA LEU A 699 8.42 18.29 8.03
C LEU A 699 7.80 19.60 8.55
N TYR A 700 7.26 20.40 7.64
CA TYR A 700 6.38 21.52 7.94
C TYR A 700 4.92 21.12 7.75
N GLY A 701 4.62 20.44 6.64
CA GLY A 701 3.28 20.02 6.26
C GLY A 701 3.22 19.56 4.81
N TYR A 702 2.01 19.34 4.33
CA TYR A 702 1.74 18.73 3.02
C TYR A 702 1.05 19.75 2.11
N ASP A 703 1.69 20.15 1.02
CA ASP A 703 1.00 20.80 -0.10
C ASP A 703 0.45 19.70 -1.01
N ILE A 704 -0.85 19.45 -0.87
CA ILE A 704 -1.45 18.19 -1.31
C ILE A 704 -1.62 18.10 -2.83
N MET A 705 -1.61 19.25 -3.52
CA MET A 705 -1.63 19.29 -4.98
C MET A 705 -1.09 20.63 -5.50
N GLY A 706 -0.01 20.59 -6.28
CA GLY A 706 0.46 21.69 -7.10
C GLY A 706 -0.48 21.96 -8.28
N GLU A 707 -0.77 23.23 -8.52
CA GLU A 707 -1.49 23.78 -9.69
C GLU A 707 -2.75 23.03 -10.19
N PRO A 708 -3.78 22.77 -9.35
CA PRO A 708 -5.06 22.22 -9.83
C PRO A 708 -5.64 23.04 -11.00
N ASN A 709 -5.86 22.38 -12.15
CA ASN A 709 -6.31 23.04 -13.38
C ASN A 709 -7.22 22.16 -14.24
N GLY A 710 -8.25 22.76 -14.87
CA GLY A 710 -9.25 22.03 -15.63
C GLY A 710 -10.04 21.02 -14.78
N ALA A 711 -10.25 21.37 -13.51
CA ALA A 711 -10.72 20.48 -12.45
C ALA A 711 -11.84 21.10 -11.61
N ASP A 712 -12.40 22.21 -12.07
CA ASP A 712 -12.84 23.28 -11.16
C ASP A 712 -14.05 22.89 -10.30
N SER A 713 -14.87 21.96 -10.79
CA SER A 713 -16.01 21.36 -10.08
C SER A 713 -15.66 20.12 -9.25
N SER A 714 -14.58 19.39 -9.58
CA SER A 714 -14.18 18.16 -8.87
C SER A 714 -13.14 18.41 -7.78
N TRP A 715 -12.25 19.40 -7.97
CA TRP A 715 -11.13 19.69 -7.06
C TRP A 715 -11.54 19.85 -5.58
N PRO A 716 -12.65 20.52 -5.19
CA PRO A 716 -13.05 20.59 -3.78
C PRO A 716 -13.31 19.21 -3.14
N VAL A 717 -13.81 18.24 -3.92
CA VAL A 717 -14.04 16.86 -3.45
C VAL A 717 -12.72 16.09 -3.38
N THR A 718 -11.84 16.27 -4.37
CA THR A 718 -10.50 15.70 -4.37
C THR A 718 -9.66 16.22 -3.20
N ALA A 719 -9.62 17.55 -2.99
CA ALA A 719 -8.91 18.20 -1.90
C ALA A 719 -9.37 17.72 -0.52
N GLN A 720 -10.68 17.55 -0.31
CA GLN A 720 -11.20 16.94 0.93
C GLN A 720 -10.65 15.52 1.12
N SER A 721 -10.66 14.69 0.06
CA SER A 721 -10.12 13.34 0.11
C SER A 721 -8.61 13.31 0.44
N GLY A 722 -7.85 14.31 -0.03
CA GLY A 722 -6.44 14.49 0.34
C GLY A 722 -6.24 14.90 1.80
N ILE A 723 -7.07 15.82 2.33
CA ILE A 723 -7.10 16.19 3.75
C ILE A 723 -7.40 14.96 4.61
N ASP A 724 -8.44 14.19 4.26
CA ASP A 724 -8.87 13.00 5.00
C ASP A 724 -7.80 11.89 4.98
N GLY A 725 -7.06 11.78 3.87
CA GLY A 725 -5.89 10.89 3.74
C GLY A 725 -4.80 11.27 4.74
N VAL A 726 -4.36 12.53 4.74
CA VAL A 726 -3.36 13.02 5.71
C VAL A 726 -3.85 12.83 7.15
N ARG A 727 -5.08 13.24 7.46
CA ARG A 727 -5.66 13.26 8.83
C ARG A 727 -5.94 11.88 9.42
N THR A 728 -5.85 10.84 8.61
CA THR A 728 -5.84 9.45 9.07
C THR A 728 -4.59 9.14 9.91
N MET A 729 -3.44 9.74 9.57
CA MET A 729 -2.15 9.52 10.27
C MET A 729 -1.61 10.77 10.99
N ASP A 730 -1.64 11.94 10.35
CA ASP A 730 -1.06 13.18 10.87
C ASP A 730 -2.17 14.19 11.21
N ARG A 731 -2.26 14.54 12.50
CA ARG A 731 -3.26 15.49 13.04
C ARG A 731 -2.64 16.79 13.56
N THR A 732 -1.36 17.03 13.29
CA THR A 732 -0.62 18.17 13.83
C THR A 732 -0.13 19.11 12.74
N HIS A 733 0.43 18.59 11.65
CA HIS A 733 1.01 19.43 10.61
C HIS A 733 -0.08 20.10 9.76
N PRO A 734 0.14 21.35 9.30
CA PRO A 734 -0.75 22.02 8.36
C PRO A 734 -0.92 21.23 7.06
N VAL A 735 -2.15 21.25 6.55
CA VAL A 735 -2.46 20.79 5.20
C VAL A 735 -2.60 22.03 4.33
N ILE A 736 -1.73 22.14 3.33
CA ILE A 736 -1.69 23.23 2.37
C ILE A 736 -2.51 22.82 1.15
N VAL A 737 -3.43 23.68 0.72
CA VAL A 737 -4.41 23.41 -0.34
C VAL A 737 -4.35 24.51 -1.39
N GLN A 738 -3.95 24.17 -2.61
CA GLN A 738 -3.94 25.13 -3.71
C GLN A 738 -5.33 25.36 -4.32
N GLY A 739 -5.48 26.50 -5.01
CA GLY A 739 -6.69 26.88 -5.73
C GLY A 739 -6.87 26.16 -7.07
N ASN A 740 -8.06 26.31 -7.66
CA ASN A 740 -8.29 26.00 -9.08
C ASN A 740 -7.56 27.01 -9.99
N ALA A 741 -7.63 26.78 -11.31
CA ALA A 741 -7.00 27.62 -12.33
C ALA A 741 -5.52 27.91 -12.00
N TRP A 742 -4.72 26.84 -11.86
CA TRP A 742 -3.30 26.88 -11.53
C TRP A 742 -3.00 27.57 -10.18
N GLY A 743 -3.97 27.59 -9.27
CA GLY A 743 -3.87 28.29 -7.99
C GLY A 743 -3.86 29.82 -8.10
N SER A 744 -4.25 30.41 -9.23
CA SER A 744 -4.13 31.85 -9.52
C SER A 744 -4.65 32.76 -8.41
N ALA A 745 -3.76 33.57 -7.82
CA ALA A 745 -4.11 34.51 -6.75
C ALA A 745 -5.06 35.63 -7.21
N ALA A 746 -4.97 36.04 -8.47
CA ALA A 746 -5.82 37.08 -9.05
C ALA A 746 -7.26 36.57 -9.28
N ASN A 747 -7.39 35.34 -9.80
CA ASN A 747 -8.69 34.72 -10.11
C ASN A 747 -9.30 33.96 -8.92
N TRP A 748 -8.67 33.99 -7.74
CA TRP A 748 -9.08 33.20 -6.58
C TRP A 748 -10.57 33.33 -6.20
N PRO A 749 -11.18 34.53 -6.14
CA PRO A 749 -12.57 34.67 -5.69
C PRO A 749 -13.61 34.03 -6.62
N SER A 750 -13.28 33.81 -7.90
CA SER A 750 -14.16 33.13 -8.86
C SER A 750 -13.79 31.65 -9.02
N ALA A 751 -12.50 31.30 -9.11
CA ALA A 751 -12.05 29.92 -9.35
C ALA A 751 -12.11 29.02 -8.10
N SER A 752 -11.80 29.56 -6.91
CA SER A 752 -11.46 28.76 -5.73
C SER A 752 -12.49 28.87 -4.58
N ASN A 753 -13.59 29.61 -4.76
CA ASN A 753 -14.54 29.88 -3.67
C ASN A 753 -15.23 28.62 -3.13
N ALA A 754 -15.35 27.55 -3.92
CA ALA A 754 -15.90 26.27 -3.49
C ALA A 754 -15.09 25.58 -2.38
N LEU A 755 -13.79 25.92 -2.23
CA LEU A 755 -12.90 25.39 -1.20
C LEU A 755 -13.25 25.87 0.22
N LEU A 756 -14.15 26.85 0.39
CA LEU A 756 -14.67 27.25 1.71
C LEU A 756 -15.37 26.12 2.46
N ASN A 757 -15.86 25.10 1.74
CA ASN A 757 -16.58 23.96 2.29
C ASN A 757 -15.66 22.86 2.86
N LEU A 758 -14.33 22.98 2.68
CA LEU A 758 -13.36 22.02 3.17
C LEU A 758 -13.35 21.96 4.70
N LYS A 759 -13.25 20.74 5.23
CA LYS A 759 -13.26 20.43 6.66
C LYS A 759 -11.94 19.78 7.05
N ASP A 760 -11.28 20.34 8.05
CA ASP A 760 -10.12 19.73 8.70
C ASP A 760 -10.43 19.55 10.20
N PRO A 761 -10.45 18.30 10.73
CA PRO A 761 -10.67 18.07 12.16
C PRO A 761 -9.56 18.62 13.07
N ALA A 762 -8.37 18.93 12.53
CA ALA A 762 -7.30 19.65 13.24
C ALA A 762 -7.38 21.18 13.07
N ASN A 763 -8.32 21.69 12.27
CA ASN A 763 -8.49 23.11 11.91
C ASN A 763 -7.18 23.80 11.46
N ASN A 764 -6.33 23.09 10.71
CA ASN A 764 -4.99 23.53 10.35
C ASN A 764 -4.76 23.62 8.83
N ILE A 765 -5.78 23.97 8.05
CA ILE A 765 -5.65 24.28 6.61
C ILE A 765 -4.90 25.61 6.42
N ILE A 766 -4.00 25.65 5.45
CA ILE A 766 -3.42 26.87 4.86
C ILE A 766 -3.80 26.87 3.38
N TYR A 767 -4.43 27.92 2.88
CA TYR A 767 -4.72 28.03 1.45
C TYR A 767 -3.49 28.58 0.72
N ALA A 768 -3.14 28.03 -0.43
CA ALA A 768 -1.97 28.45 -1.19
C ALA A 768 -2.36 28.93 -2.58
N ALA A 769 -1.80 30.06 -3.01
CA ALA A 769 -2.01 30.62 -4.34
C ALA A 769 -0.68 30.83 -5.07
N ASN A 770 -0.74 30.90 -6.39
CA ASN A 770 0.41 31.16 -7.26
C ASN A 770 0.25 32.51 -7.96
N VAL A 771 1.37 33.20 -8.18
CA VAL A 771 1.38 34.51 -8.85
C VAL A 771 2.68 34.72 -9.62
N TYR A 772 2.55 34.88 -10.93
CA TYR A 772 3.60 35.44 -11.78
C TYR A 772 3.19 36.86 -12.24
N LEU A 773 4.11 37.64 -12.80
CA LEU A 773 3.92 39.08 -13.06
C LEU A 773 3.85 39.45 -14.55
N ASP A 774 4.12 38.50 -15.44
CA ASP A 774 3.94 38.61 -16.88
C ASP A 774 2.46 38.77 -17.28
N GLU A 775 2.17 39.35 -18.43
CA GLU A 775 0.84 39.84 -18.83
C GLU A 775 -0.29 38.81 -18.62
N ASP A 776 -0.08 37.54 -18.97
CA ASP A 776 -1.04 36.44 -18.76
C ASP A 776 -0.97 35.77 -17.37
N GLY A 777 0.12 35.98 -16.63
CA GLY A 777 0.39 35.36 -15.32
C GLY A 777 0.88 33.91 -15.41
N SER A 778 1.38 33.48 -16.57
CA SER A 778 1.88 32.12 -16.80
C SER A 778 3.26 31.83 -16.20
N GLY A 779 4.04 32.85 -15.86
CA GLY A 779 5.44 32.70 -15.47
C GLY A 779 6.39 32.37 -16.62
N THR A 780 5.92 32.42 -17.87
CA THR A 780 6.78 32.20 -19.05
C THR A 780 7.65 33.42 -19.38
N TYR A 781 7.18 34.62 -19.04
CA TYR A 781 7.79 35.91 -19.40
C TYR A 781 8.18 36.00 -20.90
N ALA A 782 7.32 35.47 -21.78
CA ALA A 782 7.37 35.75 -23.21
C ALA A 782 7.35 37.28 -23.48
N ALA A 783 7.85 37.73 -24.64
CA ALA A 783 8.18 39.15 -24.91
C ALA A 783 7.15 40.19 -24.41
N GLN A 784 7.46 40.84 -23.27
CA GLN A 784 6.55 41.73 -22.54
C GLN A 784 6.58 43.17 -23.06
N ASN A 785 5.41 43.83 -23.13
CA ASN A 785 5.34 45.26 -23.42
C ASN A 785 5.63 46.10 -22.16
N MET A 786 6.91 46.38 -21.92
CA MET A 786 7.38 47.06 -20.71
C MET A 786 7.16 48.60 -20.71
N ASN A 787 6.42 49.17 -21.66
CA ASN A 787 6.22 50.62 -21.75
C ASN A 787 5.27 51.16 -20.65
N ASN A 788 4.27 50.37 -20.25
CA ASN A 788 3.27 50.72 -19.23
C ASN A 788 3.43 49.87 -17.96
N PHE A 789 4.66 49.58 -17.56
CA PHE A 789 4.96 48.69 -16.43
C PHE A 789 4.41 49.23 -15.09
N ASP A 790 3.54 48.45 -14.43
CA ASP A 790 3.04 48.74 -13.09
C ASP A 790 3.95 48.14 -12.00
N PRO A 791 4.68 48.94 -11.19
CA PRO A 791 5.47 48.41 -10.07
C PRO A 791 4.62 47.82 -8.93
N GLN A 792 3.30 47.98 -8.94
CA GLN A 792 2.37 47.32 -8.01
C GLN A 792 1.75 46.04 -8.58
N VAL A 793 2.13 45.58 -9.78
CA VAL A 793 1.48 44.43 -10.47
C VAL A 793 1.38 43.17 -9.58
N GLY A 794 2.42 42.87 -8.79
CA GLY A 794 2.39 41.75 -7.85
C GLY A 794 1.39 41.94 -6.71
N VAL A 795 1.37 43.12 -6.09
CA VAL A 795 0.42 43.48 -5.02
C VAL A 795 -1.02 43.43 -5.56
N ASN A 796 -1.24 44.02 -6.74
CA ASN A 796 -2.53 44.05 -7.42
C ASN A 796 -3.04 42.63 -7.76
N ARG A 797 -2.15 41.70 -8.11
CA ARG A 797 -2.50 40.29 -8.41
C ARG A 797 -2.74 39.43 -7.17
N VAL A 798 -2.08 39.66 -6.04
CA VAL A 798 -2.38 38.88 -4.80
C VAL A 798 -3.55 39.45 -3.99
N LYS A 799 -3.87 40.74 -4.15
CA LYS A 799 -4.92 41.42 -3.37
C LYS A 799 -6.28 40.69 -3.38
N PRO A 800 -6.83 40.16 -4.49
CA PRO A 800 -8.09 39.42 -4.48
C PRO A 800 -8.07 38.17 -3.58
N PHE A 801 -6.97 37.43 -3.56
CA PHE A 801 -6.74 36.30 -2.66
C PHE A 801 -6.63 36.76 -1.19
N VAL A 802 -5.82 37.78 -0.89
CA VAL A 802 -5.67 38.30 0.49
C VAL A 802 -6.99 38.84 1.05
N GLU A 803 -7.80 39.51 0.23
CA GLU A 803 -9.13 40.00 0.62
C GLU A 803 -10.17 38.87 0.72
N TRP A 804 -10.03 37.78 -0.04
CA TRP A 804 -10.85 36.57 0.15
C TRP A 804 -10.48 35.85 1.46
N LEU A 805 -9.19 35.71 1.77
CA LEU A 805 -8.71 35.10 3.01
C LEU A 805 -9.26 35.83 4.24
N LYS A 806 -9.10 37.16 4.29
CA LYS A 806 -9.63 38.02 5.36
C LYS A 806 -11.14 37.89 5.54
N ARG A 807 -11.92 38.04 4.46
CA ARG A 807 -13.40 37.95 4.52
C ARG A 807 -13.93 36.61 5.02
N ASN A 808 -13.15 35.54 4.89
CA ASN A 808 -13.55 34.18 5.26
C ASN A 808 -12.82 33.62 6.50
N GLY A 809 -12.03 34.44 7.20
CA GLY A 809 -11.25 34.04 8.37
C GLY A 809 -10.25 32.91 8.09
N LYS A 810 -9.64 32.91 6.89
CA LYS A 810 -8.71 31.86 6.44
C LYS A 810 -7.27 32.37 6.41
N ARG A 811 -6.33 31.47 6.70
CA ARG A 811 -4.87 31.70 6.59
C ARG A 811 -4.37 31.26 5.22
N GLY A 812 -3.33 31.89 4.68
CA GLY A 812 -2.75 31.49 3.41
C GLY A 812 -1.30 31.89 3.17
N MET A 813 -0.78 31.41 2.04
CA MET A 813 0.59 31.65 1.57
C MET A 813 0.64 31.75 0.05
N ILE A 814 1.76 32.20 -0.50
CA ILE A 814 2.08 32.07 -1.92
C ILE A 814 2.97 30.82 -2.10
N ALA A 815 2.51 29.81 -2.85
CA ALA A 815 3.30 28.60 -3.10
C ALA A 815 4.33 28.82 -4.21
N GLU A 816 3.98 29.56 -5.27
CA GLU A 816 4.91 29.92 -6.33
C GLU A 816 4.82 31.39 -6.75
N PHE A 817 6.01 31.96 -6.96
CA PHE A 817 6.26 33.29 -7.51
C PHE A 817 7.70 33.36 -8.01
N GLY A 818 7.94 33.85 -9.22
CA GLY A 818 9.27 34.03 -9.80
C GLY A 818 9.31 35.17 -10.80
N VAL A 819 10.48 35.80 -10.97
CA VAL A 819 10.71 36.91 -11.93
C VAL A 819 12.03 36.74 -12.69
N PRO A 820 12.12 37.21 -13.96
CA PRO A 820 13.34 37.07 -14.74
C PRO A 820 14.42 38.08 -14.31
N ALA A 821 15.67 37.62 -14.27
CA ALA A 821 16.83 38.43 -13.88
C ALA A 821 17.16 39.62 -14.80
N GLY A 822 16.53 39.73 -15.98
CA GLY A 822 16.95 40.61 -17.07
C GLY A 822 16.45 42.06 -17.04
N ASP A 823 15.50 42.40 -16.15
CA ASP A 823 14.98 43.78 -16.03
C ASP A 823 14.74 44.12 -14.55
N SER A 824 15.33 45.22 -14.09
CA SER A 824 15.27 45.65 -12.68
C SER A 824 13.88 46.05 -12.22
N ARG A 825 12.95 46.37 -13.14
CA ARG A 825 11.56 46.72 -12.81
C ARG A 825 10.81 45.57 -12.13
N TRP A 826 11.11 44.32 -12.51
CA TRP A 826 10.56 43.15 -11.82
C TRP A 826 11.06 43.03 -10.38
N LEU A 827 12.28 43.49 -10.08
CA LEU A 827 12.82 43.51 -8.72
C LEU A 827 12.10 44.55 -7.86
N THR A 828 11.72 45.70 -8.43
CA THR A 828 10.85 46.69 -7.76
C THR A 828 9.47 46.12 -7.46
N ALA A 829 8.84 45.43 -8.42
CA ALA A 829 7.55 44.77 -8.20
C ALA A 829 7.63 43.62 -7.18
N THR A 830 8.76 42.92 -7.13
CA THR A 830 9.07 41.90 -6.12
C THR A 830 9.15 42.50 -4.72
N ASP A 831 9.85 43.62 -4.56
CA ASP A 831 10.00 44.33 -3.28
C ASP A 831 8.63 44.80 -2.73
N ASN A 832 7.79 45.37 -3.60
CA ASN A 832 6.42 45.77 -3.28
C ASN A 832 5.54 44.58 -2.87
N LEU A 833 5.60 43.47 -3.60
CA LEU A 833 4.87 42.23 -3.27
C LEU A 833 5.30 41.67 -1.91
N LEU A 834 6.60 41.55 -1.66
CA LEU A 834 7.13 41.00 -0.40
C LEU A 834 6.79 41.91 0.80
N ALA A 835 6.84 43.24 0.62
CA ALA A 835 6.35 44.19 1.63
C ALA A 835 4.87 43.97 1.97
N TYR A 836 4.01 43.80 0.96
CA TYR A 836 2.58 43.55 1.17
C TYR A 836 2.31 42.20 1.84
N LEU A 837 2.98 41.12 1.44
CA LEU A 837 2.82 39.80 2.07
C LEU A 837 3.32 39.80 3.52
N GLN A 838 4.43 40.49 3.82
CA GLN A 838 4.94 40.69 5.18
C GLN A 838 3.93 41.43 6.07
N GLN A 839 3.30 42.50 5.56
CA GLN A 839 2.24 43.23 6.29
C GLN A 839 1.02 42.37 6.63
N ASN A 840 0.79 41.30 5.87
CA ASN A 840 -0.32 40.35 6.08
C ASN A 840 0.13 39.05 6.78
N CYS A 841 1.39 38.93 7.21
CA CYS A 841 1.99 37.73 7.78
C CYS A 841 1.84 36.46 6.91
N MET A 842 1.85 36.62 5.58
CA MET A 842 1.74 35.52 4.62
C MET A 842 3.13 35.07 4.15
N PRO A 843 3.50 33.79 4.29
CA PRO A 843 4.70 33.24 3.67
C PRO A 843 4.63 33.22 2.14
N LEU A 844 5.79 33.20 1.51
CA LEU A 844 5.99 32.97 0.08
C LEU A 844 7.12 31.95 -0.14
N THR A 845 6.96 31.03 -1.10
CA THR A 845 8.06 30.22 -1.62
C THR A 845 8.41 30.62 -3.05
N TYR A 846 9.64 31.11 -3.26
CA TYR A 846 10.09 31.62 -4.55
C TYR A 846 10.36 30.47 -5.56
N TRP A 847 9.96 30.63 -6.81
CA TRP A 847 10.21 29.70 -7.92
C TRP A 847 11.37 30.21 -8.80
N ALA A 848 12.55 29.58 -8.80
CA ALA A 848 12.94 28.40 -8.04
C ALA A 848 14.44 28.38 -7.69
N ALA A 849 14.79 27.47 -6.80
CA ALA A 849 16.15 27.12 -6.41
C ALA A 849 16.36 25.59 -6.56
N GLY A 850 17.54 25.11 -6.20
CA GLY A 850 17.92 23.70 -6.30
C GLY A 850 18.59 23.35 -7.63
N PRO A 851 18.98 22.07 -7.79
CA PRO A 851 19.81 21.62 -8.91
C PRO A 851 19.06 21.58 -10.25
N GLY A 852 19.83 21.66 -11.34
CA GLY A 852 19.38 21.38 -12.71
C GLY A 852 18.90 22.58 -13.53
N TRP A 853 18.77 23.78 -12.96
CA TRP A 853 18.25 24.95 -13.66
C TRP A 853 19.15 25.59 -14.72
N GLY A 854 20.47 25.40 -14.63
CA GLY A 854 21.43 26.03 -15.55
C GLY A 854 21.23 27.56 -15.65
N THR A 855 20.98 28.06 -16.86
CA THR A 855 20.80 29.50 -17.14
C THR A 855 19.35 30.00 -17.00
N ALA A 856 18.39 29.18 -16.58
CA ALA A 856 16.97 29.54 -16.52
C ALA A 856 16.72 30.91 -15.84
N ALA A 857 15.88 31.74 -16.46
CA ALA A 857 15.77 33.17 -16.16
C ALA A 857 15.18 33.47 -14.77
N LEU A 858 14.26 32.63 -14.29
CA LEU A 858 13.64 32.77 -12.97
C LEU A 858 14.49 32.21 -11.83
N ALA A 859 15.44 31.32 -12.13
CA ALA A 859 16.15 30.57 -11.10
C ALA A 859 17.06 31.47 -10.25
N VAL A 860 16.93 31.37 -8.93
CA VAL A 860 17.74 32.10 -7.95
C VAL A 860 19.02 31.33 -7.54
N GLU A 861 19.18 30.09 -8.01
CA GLU A 861 20.38 29.28 -7.78
C GLU A 861 21.63 29.95 -8.39
N PRO A 862 22.71 30.18 -7.60
CA PRO A 862 23.93 30.81 -8.08
C PRO A 862 24.58 30.06 -9.24
N VAL A 863 25.18 30.79 -10.18
CA VAL A 863 25.91 30.21 -11.32
C VAL A 863 27.40 30.51 -11.15
N ASN A 864 28.23 29.46 -11.09
CA ASN A 864 29.67 29.58 -10.87
C ASN A 864 30.04 30.40 -9.60
N GLY A 865 29.20 30.33 -8.56
CA GLY A 865 29.34 31.11 -7.33
C GLY A 865 28.83 32.55 -7.41
N VAL A 866 28.31 33.01 -8.56
CA VAL A 866 27.74 34.34 -8.73
C VAL A 866 26.25 34.34 -8.38
N GLU A 867 25.86 35.25 -7.49
CA GLU A 867 24.48 35.46 -7.04
C GLU A 867 23.57 35.95 -8.18
N ARG A 868 22.30 35.56 -8.13
CA ARG A 868 21.27 35.98 -9.10
C ARG A 868 20.68 37.34 -8.70
N PRO A 869 20.34 38.25 -9.63
CA PRO A 869 19.79 39.59 -9.32
C PRO A 869 18.53 39.61 -8.44
N GLN A 870 17.75 38.52 -8.41
CA GLN A 870 16.59 38.37 -7.53
C GLN A 870 16.97 38.15 -6.05
N TRP A 871 18.16 37.61 -5.77
CA TRP A 871 18.55 37.20 -4.42
C TRP A 871 18.68 38.39 -3.44
N PRO A 872 19.32 39.53 -3.77
CA PRO A 872 19.37 40.69 -2.86
C PRO A 872 17.98 41.16 -2.38
N THR A 873 17.00 41.21 -3.30
CA THR A 873 15.60 41.59 -2.97
C THR A 873 14.95 40.55 -2.06
N LEU A 874 15.13 39.25 -2.33
CA LEU A 874 14.61 38.19 -1.44
C LEU A 874 15.29 38.21 -0.06
N LYS A 875 16.61 38.38 -0.01
CA LYS A 875 17.39 38.36 1.23
C LYS A 875 16.96 39.44 2.21
N LYS A 876 16.60 40.64 1.73
CA LYS A 876 16.00 41.72 2.53
C LYS A 876 14.86 41.22 3.43
N TYR A 877 14.04 40.29 2.95
CA TYR A 877 12.88 39.74 3.67
C TYR A 877 13.16 38.42 4.40
N VAL A 878 14.25 37.72 4.04
CA VAL A 878 14.82 36.60 4.84
C VAL A 878 15.47 37.14 6.12
N ASP A 879 16.22 38.24 6.02
CA ASP A 879 16.86 38.94 7.13
C ASP A 879 15.87 39.78 7.96
N ALA A 880 14.71 40.15 7.38
CA ALA A 880 13.76 41.06 8.00
C ALA A 880 13.20 40.51 9.32
N SER A 881 13.55 41.16 10.42
CA SER A 881 12.87 40.94 11.69
C SER A 881 11.39 41.29 11.56
N ASN A 882 10.53 40.28 11.70
CA ASN A 882 9.08 40.42 11.66
C ASN A 882 8.46 40.11 13.04
N SER A 883 7.19 40.50 13.21
CA SER A 883 6.37 40.26 14.40
C SER A 883 5.39 39.09 14.24
N CYS A 884 5.44 38.39 13.11
CA CYS A 884 4.50 37.32 12.76
C CYS A 884 4.81 36.05 13.55
N THR A 885 3.90 35.66 14.45
CA THR A 885 3.99 34.42 15.24
C THR A 885 3.12 33.28 14.70
N ALA A 886 2.33 33.54 13.64
CA ALA A 886 1.52 32.56 12.93
C ALA A 886 1.25 33.04 11.50
N VAL A 887 0.95 32.09 10.61
CA VAL A 887 0.54 32.37 9.22
C VAL A 887 -0.76 33.17 9.22
N GLY A 888 -0.73 34.31 8.53
CA GLY A 888 -1.87 35.20 8.31
C GLY A 888 -2.55 34.98 6.95
N PRO A 889 -3.42 35.90 6.50
CA PRO A 889 -3.94 37.01 7.30
C PRO A 889 -4.81 36.48 8.45
N ARG A 890 -5.21 37.39 9.33
CA ARG A 890 -6.21 37.17 10.39
C ARG A 890 -7.28 38.26 10.29
#